data_AF-A0A1G1VQL5-F1
#
_entry.id   AF-A0A1G1VQL5-F1
#
_cell.length_a   1.000
_cell.length_b   1.000
_cell.length_c   1.000
_cell.angle_alpha   90.00
_cell.angle_beta   90.00
_cell.angle_gamma   90.00
#
_symmetry.space_group_name_H-M   'P 1'
#
loop_
_entity.id
_entity.type
_entity.pdbx_description
1 polymer ?
#
loop_
_entity_poly.entity_id
_entity_poly.type
_entity_poly.pdbx_seq_one_letter_code
_entity_poly.pdbx_strand_id
1 'polypeptide(L)'
;MRSIPLVAVTLLRIIGALSGSLFVGYLGWLVIRGWFGGEGPANLGSIEVSYVSMGRFLVDYGWKSWAPFWYFGFPFHLFYTPLLPVLEWLLKFQMGMPLWEAYRFVTGWSYILAPVSAFFLGWVLSRRWIGGLVAGVFYSIGPTVFYWLEKEVLADRFFSPGGVFLDPRRFVILVRWGEGPHLLSLVFLPLAGAFFVQFLRRSRFFFLVAGAVSFGLASLSNALGFMGTLLLVASIAFVRHAQYPKERTQIVRSSLAFFLIGFGLMSFWYNLSFLTNFFAEGGTTQGMLLSLFPWGWLVGIFGIGILYVVFGKILRNFGVAVSLIWFLTLFTVVYVYYASAPGGLSALRIELLPQALRYMTQVDLAFSVLLGAVVGGLLRKVGRRFIIAEIICTVFVMVLLLVSLSYVRPFIPLSFEASSKVVDLSTSHERVIADWLSSHVDVTKGERVFLPGNYGFFLNWFSDVWQLRGGLFQASTHFWPDHIHYQMANGEDSEIAMAWLKVSNAKYAVVTGPGSSELYREMKHLERFEGLRKAYTEDGDIIYEVPLVRPSTAKPVDAKAMSGIATPIKADDKEALLSYVDWVERSSGNELEFRMIDNDTYEVKGNLDAGEVILVQMTADPGWRAYLRQTAGQGKPERIRTGRDPLGFLMLYPDIPLGGEVEITLKHGLTWQQWLGYLITLAAVVGIGWYGVKSLKFHANGRAGKVQS
;
A
#
# COMPACT_ATOMS: atom_id res chain seq x y z
N MET A 1 13.85 -17.93 -52.57
CA MET A 1 14.55 -17.27 -51.45
C MET A 1 14.90 -18.33 -50.42
N ARG A 2 16.19 -18.57 -50.21
CA ARG A 2 16.71 -19.63 -49.34
C ARG A 2 16.18 -19.46 -47.91
N SER A 3 15.74 -20.56 -47.31
CA SER A 3 15.26 -20.63 -45.93
C SER A 3 16.31 -20.06 -44.99
N ILE A 4 16.05 -18.88 -44.44
CA ILE A 4 16.85 -18.33 -43.34
C ILE A 4 16.83 -19.40 -42.23
N PRO A 5 17.99 -19.86 -41.73
CA PRO A 5 18.03 -20.88 -40.69
C PRO A 5 17.15 -20.49 -39.52
N LEU A 6 16.36 -21.43 -38.99
CA LEU A 6 15.47 -21.20 -37.84
C LEU A 6 16.23 -20.57 -36.64
N VAL A 7 17.52 -20.90 -36.52
CA VAL A 7 18.46 -20.33 -35.53
C VAL A 7 18.65 -18.84 -35.76
N ALA A 8 18.92 -18.39 -36.99
CA ALA A 8 19.13 -16.98 -37.32
C ALA A 8 17.87 -16.14 -37.10
N VAL A 9 16.68 -16.65 -37.45
CA VAL A 9 15.40 -15.98 -37.16
C VAL A 9 15.15 -15.86 -35.65
N THR A 10 15.53 -16.88 -34.89
CA THR A 10 15.40 -16.87 -33.42
C THR A 10 16.36 -15.88 -32.79
N LEU A 11 17.62 -15.85 -33.22
CA LEU A 11 18.62 -14.87 -32.79
C LEU A 11 18.18 -13.43 -33.08
N LEU A 12 17.71 -13.14 -34.30
CA LEU A 12 17.22 -11.80 -34.66
C LEU A 12 16.03 -11.35 -33.81
N ARG A 13 15.14 -12.28 -33.43
CA ARG A 13 14.02 -11.98 -32.51
C ARG A 13 14.50 -11.70 -31.10
N ILE A 14 15.52 -12.42 -30.62
CA ILE A 14 16.11 -12.18 -29.31
C ILE A 14 16.82 -10.83 -29.30
N ILE A 15 17.63 -10.53 -30.32
CA ILE A 15 18.32 -9.24 -30.45
C ILE A 15 17.30 -8.10 -30.51
N GLY A 16 16.29 -8.19 -31.38
CA GLY A 16 15.24 -7.15 -31.46
C GLY A 16 14.47 -6.96 -30.15
N ALA A 17 14.24 -8.04 -29.39
CA ALA A 17 13.61 -7.95 -28.08
C ALA A 17 14.52 -7.29 -27.04
N LEU A 18 15.81 -7.65 -27.01
CA LEU A 18 16.80 -7.06 -26.11
C LEU A 18 16.98 -5.56 -26.42
N SER A 19 17.21 -5.22 -27.68
CA SER A 19 17.32 -3.82 -28.13
C SER A 19 16.06 -3.03 -27.82
N GLY A 20 14.87 -3.60 -28.05
CA GLY A 20 13.60 -2.96 -27.70
C GLY A 20 13.45 -2.71 -26.20
N SER A 21 13.78 -3.70 -25.37
CA SER A 21 13.71 -3.56 -23.91
C SER A 21 14.72 -2.55 -23.36
N LEU A 22 15.95 -2.53 -23.88
CA LEU A 22 16.98 -1.56 -23.51
C LEU A 22 16.59 -0.14 -23.91
N PHE A 23 16.03 0.02 -25.11
CA PHE A 23 15.54 1.32 -25.58
C PHE A 23 14.39 1.84 -24.70
N VAL A 24 13.42 1.00 -24.36
CA VAL A 24 12.33 1.36 -23.43
C VAL A 24 12.87 1.76 -22.06
N GLY A 25 13.81 0.98 -21.51
CA GLY A 25 14.46 1.31 -20.24
C GLY A 25 15.23 2.64 -20.30
N TYR A 26 15.94 2.90 -21.41
CA TYR A 26 16.66 4.15 -21.64
C TYR A 26 15.72 5.37 -21.68
N LEU A 27 14.54 5.25 -22.29
CA LEU A 27 13.52 6.33 -22.24
C LEU A 27 13.04 6.59 -20.82
N GLY A 28 12.76 5.54 -20.05
CA GLY A 28 12.39 5.67 -18.64
C GLY A 28 13.49 6.37 -17.84
N TRP A 29 14.75 5.98 -18.05
CA TRP A 29 15.91 6.60 -17.42
C TRP A 29 16.04 8.08 -17.79
N LEU A 30 15.92 8.44 -19.08
CA LEU A 30 16.01 9.83 -19.52
C LEU A 30 15.04 10.76 -18.77
N VAL A 31 13.84 10.27 -18.47
CA VAL A 31 12.80 11.02 -17.75
C VAL A 31 13.08 11.11 -16.25
N ILE A 32 13.53 10.02 -15.62
CA ILE A 32 13.61 9.93 -14.15
C ILE A 32 15.04 10.05 -13.60
N ARG A 33 16.06 10.26 -14.43
CA ARG A 33 17.46 10.24 -13.99
C ARG A 33 17.80 11.24 -12.87
N GLY A 34 17.07 12.36 -12.76
CA GLY A 34 17.24 13.34 -11.68
C GLY A 34 16.78 12.81 -10.33
N TRP A 35 15.95 11.77 -10.31
CA TRP A 35 15.44 11.15 -9.09
C TRP A 35 16.51 10.42 -8.27
N PHE A 36 17.57 9.91 -8.91
CA PHE A 36 18.59 9.14 -8.21
C PHE A 36 19.50 10.04 -7.35
N GLY A 37 19.72 9.63 -6.10
CA GLY A 37 20.49 10.39 -5.12
C GLY A 37 19.63 11.40 -4.33
N GLY A 38 20.18 11.88 -3.22
CA GLY A 38 19.55 12.89 -2.35
C GLY A 38 18.95 12.31 -1.07
N GLU A 39 18.96 13.13 -0.02
CA GLU A 39 18.45 12.78 1.31
C GLU A 39 17.21 13.64 1.65
N GLY A 40 16.07 13.27 1.08
CA GLY A 40 14.79 13.92 1.32
C GLY A 40 13.78 13.71 0.20
N PRO A 41 12.51 14.09 0.43
CA PRO A 41 11.46 14.00 -0.58
C PRO A 41 11.63 15.08 -1.65
N ALA A 42 11.05 14.88 -2.83
CA ALA A 42 10.99 15.94 -3.83
C ALA A 42 9.93 17.01 -3.51
N ASN A 43 8.93 16.65 -2.72
CA ASN A 43 7.82 17.49 -2.30
C ASN A 43 7.44 17.17 -0.85
N LEU A 44 7.27 18.19 0.00
CA LEU A 44 6.91 17.98 1.41
C LEU A 44 5.52 17.39 1.58
N GLY A 45 4.55 17.70 0.71
CA GLY A 45 3.20 17.12 0.76
C GLY A 45 3.09 15.72 0.17
N SER A 46 4.23 15.04 -0.02
CA SER A 46 4.32 13.71 -0.62
C SER A 46 4.27 12.64 0.46
N ILE A 47 3.63 11.49 0.18
CA ILE A 47 3.47 10.43 1.18
C ILE A 47 4.76 9.62 1.42
N GLU A 48 5.85 9.93 0.71
CA GLU A 48 7.14 9.23 0.75
C GLU A 48 7.64 9.01 2.18
N VAL A 49 7.50 10.02 3.04
CA VAL A 49 7.95 9.96 4.43
C VAL A 49 7.32 8.81 5.21
N SER A 50 6.08 8.44 4.89
CA SER A 50 5.41 7.32 5.54
C SER A 50 6.10 6.01 5.23
N TYR A 51 6.53 5.81 3.97
CA TYR A 51 7.25 4.59 3.57
C TYR A 51 8.68 4.57 4.12
N VAL A 52 9.39 5.70 4.04
CA VAL A 52 10.75 5.82 4.56
C VAL A 52 10.79 5.65 6.08
N SER A 53 9.76 6.12 6.79
CA SER A 53 9.61 5.90 8.25
C SER A 53 9.40 4.41 8.59
N MET A 54 8.76 3.64 7.71
CA MET A 54 8.66 2.19 7.88
C MET A 54 10.02 1.51 7.69
N GLY A 55 10.81 1.96 6.70
CA GLY A 55 12.20 1.55 6.53
C GLY A 55 13.05 1.89 7.76
N ARG A 56 12.89 3.09 8.32
CA ARG A 56 13.54 3.52 9.58
C ARG A 56 13.19 2.58 10.72
N PHE A 57 11.92 2.28 10.92
CA PHE A 57 11.49 1.37 11.99
C PHE A 57 12.20 0.01 11.91
N LEU A 58 12.34 -0.55 10.70
CA LEU A 58 13.07 -1.81 10.50
C LEU A 58 14.57 -1.69 10.80
N VAL A 59 15.20 -0.55 10.49
CA VAL A 59 16.61 -0.29 10.78
C VAL A 59 16.86 -0.15 12.28
N ASP A 60 16.02 0.62 12.96
CA ASP A 60 16.22 0.99 14.36
C ASP A 60 15.79 -0.14 15.32
N TYR A 61 14.72 -0.86 14.97
CA TYR A 61 14.07 -1.82 15.88
C TYR A 61 14.04 -3.26 15.36
N GLY A 62 14.29 -3.49 14.07
CA GLY A 62 14.21 -4.82 13.45
C GLY A 62 12.77 -5.36 13.37
N TRP A 63 12.64 -6.69 13.46
CA TRP A 63 11.37 -7.40 13.26
C TRP A 63 10.57 -7.56 14.57
N LYS A 64 10.41 -6.47 15.32
CA LYS A 64 9.55 -6.43 16.50
C LYS A 64 8.10 -6.75 16.11
N SER A 65 7.35 -7.28 17.05
CA SER A 65 5.95 -7.66 16.81
C SER A 65 4.97 -6.50 16.95
N TRP A 66 5.36 -5.42 17.63
CA TRP A 66 4.52 -4.27 17.91
C TRP A 66 5.17 -2.96 17.45
N ALA A 67 4.36 -2.06 16.88
CA ALA A 67 4.73 -0.72 16.46
C ALA A 67 3.91 0.30 17.27
N PRO A 68 4.52 1.02 18.23
CA PRO A 68 3.77 1.81 19.21
C PRO A 68 3.48 3.26 18.78
N PHE A 69 4.11 3.72 17.71
CA PHE A 69 4.17 5.15 17.41
C PHE A 69 2.88 5.74 16.84
N TRP A 70 2.05 4.94 16.16
CA TRP A 70 0.82 5.39 15.50
C TRP A 70 -0.40 4.68 16.08
N TYR A 71 -1.58 5.30 15.98
CA TYR A 71 -2.87 4.62 16.20
C TYR A 71 -3.03 3.90 17.55
N PHE A 72 -2.45 4.45 18.62
CA PHE A 72 -2.37 3.78 19.95
C PHE A 72 -1.54 2.49 20.00
N GLY A 73 -0.74 2.28 18.95
CA GLY A 73 0.04 1.08 18.68
C GLY A 73 -0.76 0.02 17.94
N PHE A 74 -0.08 -0.76 17.11
CA PHE A 74 -0.65 -1.86 16.33
C PHE A 74 0.42 -2.92 16.01
N PRO A 75 0.03 -4.16 15.64
CA PRO A 75 0.98 -5.20 15.24
C PRO A 75 1.80 -4.81 14.00
N PHE A 76 3.13 -4.94 14.08
CA PHE A 76 4.04 -4.49 13.02
C PHE A 76 3.77 -5.14 11.65
N HIS A 77 3.30 -6.39 11.60
CA HIS A 77 2.98 -7.04 10.32
C HIS A 77 1.79 -6.41 9.58
N LEU A 78 1.11 -5.44 10.19
CA LEU A 78 0.01 -4.66 9.60
C LEU A 78 0.44 -3.28 9.09
N PHE A 79 1.70 -2.89 9.26
CA PHE A 79 2.18 -1.52 9.01
C PHE A 79 1.91 -1.02 7.58
N TYR A 80 2.23 -1.86 6.59
CA TYR A 80 1.83 -1.73 5.17
C TYR A 80 2.24 -3.01 4.43
N THR A 81 2.21 -3.02 3.10
CA THR A 81 2.86 -4.06 2.30
C THR A 81 4.40 -3.95 2.39
N PRO A 82 5.14 -5.05 2.55
CA PRO A 82 6.49 -5.01 3.14
C PRO A 82 7.62 -4.80 2.13
N LEU A 83 7.40 -4.98 0.83
CA LEU A 83 8.52 -5.15 -0.11
C LEU A 83 9.42 -3.91 -0.17
N LEU A 84 8.85 -2.70 -0.25
CA LEU A 84 9.65 -1.48 -0.35
C LEU A 84 10.43 -1.20 0.95
N PRO A 85 9.82 -1.16 2.15
CA PRO A 85 10.56 -0.97 3.41
C PRO A 85 11.67 -2.02 3.63
N VAL A 86 11.43 -3.27 3.24
CA VAL A 86 12.44 -4.34 3.34
C VAL A 86 13.60 -4.11 2.38
N LEU A 87 13.34 -3.63 1.15
CA LEU A 87 14.40 -3.28 0.21
C LEU A 87 15.23 -2.07 0.70
N GLU A 88 14.58 -1.07 1.30
CA GLU A 88 15.27 0.07 1.92
C GLU A 88 16.18 -0.39 3.06
N TRP A 89 15.65 -1.22 3.98
CA TRP A 89 16.40 -1.81 5.06
C TRP A 89 17.59 -2.64 4.54
N LEU A 90 17.39 -3.46 3.50
CA LEU A 90 18.47 -4.24 2.89
C LEU A 90 19.56 -3.35 2.28
N LEU A 91 19.19 -2.27 1.58
CA LEU A 91 20.14 -1.33 1.00
C LEU A 91 20.92 -0.57 2.07
N LYS A 92 20.24 -0.14 3.15
CA LYS A 92 20.91 0.46 4.30
C LYS A 92 21.88 -0.52 4.95
N PHE A 93 21.45 -1.75 5.19
CA PHE A 93 22.24 -2.77 5.89
C PHE A 93 23.43 -3.27 5.07
N GLN A 94 23.25 -3.52 3.77
CA GLN A 94 24.29 -4.10 2.90
C GLN A 94 25.22 -3.05 2.26
N MET A 95 24.70 -1.84 2.00
CA MET A 95 25.43 -0.81 1.23
C MET A 95 25.63 0.49 2.01
N GLY A 96 25.10 0.60 3.24
CA GLY A 96 25.18 1.84 4.04
C GLY A 96 24.29 2.98 3.53
N MET A 97 23.51 2.74 2.48
CA MET A 97 22.72 3.75 1.77
C MET A 97 21.71 4.44 2.70
N PRO A 98 21.68 5.78 2.81
CA PRO A 98 20.64 6.50 3.55
C PRO A 98 19.24 6.10 3.09
N LEU A 99 18.26 6.08 4.00
CA LEU A 99 16.94 5.52 3.70
C LEU A 99 16.17 6.30 2.62
N TRP A 100 16.27 7.63 2.61
CA TRP A 100 15.73 8.46 1.52
C TRP A 100 16.36 8.13 0.17
N GLU A 101 17.68 7.95 0.13
CA GLU A 101 18.38 7.55 -1.09
C GLU A 101 17.97 6.14 -1.52
N ALA A 102 17.78 5.21 -0.58
CA ALA A 102 17.32 3.85 -0.85
C ALA A 102 15.89 3.83 -1.43
N TYR A 103 14.98 4.62 -0.86
CA TYR A 103 13.63 4.81 -1.41
C TYR A 103 13.69 5.32 -2.84
N ARG A 104 14.47 6.38 -3.09
CA ARG A 104 14.63 6.98 -4.43
C ARG A 104 15.29 6.01 -5.41
N PHE A 105 16.26 5.22 -4.97
CA PHE A 105 16.92 4.20 -5.78
C PHE A 105 15.94 3.12 -6.23
N VAL A 106 15.18 2.52 -5.31
CA VAL A 106 14.22 1.44 -5.62
C VAL A 106 13.09 1.95 -6.51
N THR A 107 12.53 3.12 -6.20
CA THR A 107 11.41 3.70 -6.95
C THR A 107 11.84 4.24 -8.32
N GLY A 108 13.06 4.78 -8.44
CA GLY A 108 13.66 5.17 -9.72
C GLY A 108 13.86 3.97 -10.64
N TRP A 109 14.39 2.86 -10.12
CA TRP A 109 14.47 1.60 -10.89
C TRP A 109 13.09 1.06 -11.25
N SER A 110 12.12 1.17 -10.34
CA SER A 110 10.73 0.78 -10.63
C SER A 110 10.14 1.58 -11.80
N TYR A 111 10.42 2.88 -11.86
CA TYR A 111 10.04 3.75 -12.97
C TYR A 111 10.65 3.29 -14.31
N ILE A 112 11.89 2.81 -14.30
CA ILE A 112 12.58 2.32 -15.49
C ILE A 112 12.04 0.94 -15.91
N LEU A 113 11.82 0.04 -14.96
CA LEU A 113 11.49 -1.36 -15.22
C LEU A 113 10.00 -1.60 -15.51
N ALA A 114 9.09 -0.74 -15.03
CA ALA A 114 7.66 -0.92 -15.29
C ALA A 114 7.32 -0.90 -16.80
N PRO A 115 7.79 0.06 -17.62
CA PRO A 115 7.62 -0.01 -19.08
C PRO A 115 8.31 -1.18 -19.76
N VAL A 116 9.45 -1.64 -19.22
CA VAL A 116 10.14 -2.84 -19.74
C VAL A 116 9.28 -4.10 -19.50
N SER A 117 8.62 -4.19 -18.35
CA SER A 117 7.66 -5.27 -18.09
C SER A 117 6.44 -5.20 -19.02
N ALA A 118 5.92 -4.00 -19.30
CA ALA A 118 4.85 -3.75 -20.25
C ALA A 118 5.23 -4.19 -21.67
N PHE A 119 6.49 -3.95 -22.07
CA PHE A 119 7.05 -4.45 -23.33
C PHE A 119 6.94 -5.97 -23.42
N PHE A 120 7.33 -6.70 -22.37
CA PHE A 120 7.24 -8.17 -22.38
C PHE A 120 5.80 -8.66 -22.47
N LEU A 121 4.86 -8.03 -21.75
CA LEU A 121 3.44 -8.39 -21.85
C LEU A 121 2.88 -8.11 -23.25
N GLY A 122 3.13 -6.92 -23.80
CA GLY A 122 2.71 -6.55 -25.16
C GLY A 122 3.29 -7.47 -26.23
N TRP A 123 4.56 -7.88 -26.08
CA TRP A 123 5.19 -8.85 -26.97
C TRP A 123 4.52 -10.23 -26.84
N VAL A 124 4.29 -10.73 -25.64
CA VAL A 124 3.67 -12.04 -25.41
C VAL A 124 2.22 -12.09 -25.94
N LEU A 125 1.45 -11.02 -25.75
CA LEU A 125 0.06 -10.93 -26.20
C LEU A 125 -0.04 -10.81 -27.72
N SER A 126 0.71 -9.88 -28.33
CA SER A 126 0.70 -9.67 -29.80
C SER A 126 1.44 -10.77 -30.59
N ARG A 127 2.35 -11.48 -29.92
CA ARG A 127 3.34 -12.41 -30.50
C ARG A 127 4.34 -11.74 -31.46
N ARG A 128 4.51 -10.42 -31.39
CA ARG A 128 5.49 -9.65 -32.16
C ARG A 128 6.20 -8.67 -31.24
N TRP A 129 7.53 -8.59 -31.33
CA TRP A 129 8.32 -7.72 -30.45
C TRP A 129 7.97 -6.24 -30.63
N ILE A 130 7.58 -5.82 -31.85
CA ILE A 130 7.09 -4.46 -32.14
C ILE A 130 5.83 -4.09 -31.36
N GLY A 131 4.94 -5.05 -31.08
CA GLY A 131 3.78 -4.81 -30.21
C GLY A 131 4.21 -4.58 -28.76
N GLY A 132 5.28 -5.24 -28.32
CA GLY A 132 5.95 -4.91 -27.06
C GLY A 132 6.56 -3.51 -27.09
N LEU A 133 7.25 -3.14 -28.18
CA LEU A 133 7.89 -1.84 -28.31
C LEU A 133 6.87 -0.70 -28.20
N VAL A 134 5.74 -0.80 -28.90
CA VAL A 134 4.64 0.17 -28.81
C VAL A 134 4.11 0.27 -27.38
N ALA A 135 3.87 -0.86 -26.70
CA ALA A 135 3.40 -0.86 -25.31
C ALA A 135 4.41 -0.22 -24.34
N GLY A 136 5.69 -0.59 -24.44
CA GLY A 136 6.73 -0.06 -23.58
C GLY A 136 6.99 1.43 -23.80
N VAL A 137 7.07 1.88 -25.06
CA VAL A 137 7.26 3.31 -25.38
C VAL A 137 6.05 4.12 -24.96
N PHE A 138 4.83 3.70 -25.32
CA PHE A 138 3.62 4.46 -24.95
C PHE A 138 3.45 4.53 -23.43
N TYR A 139 3.73 3.46 -22.68
CA TYR A 139 3.69 3.56 -21.21
C TYR A 139 4.82 4.43 -20.63
N SER A 140 5.95 4.53 -21.34
CA SER A 140 7.08 5.34 -20.88
C SER A 140 6.77 6.84 -20.90
N ILE A 141 6.17 7.31 -21.99
CA ILE A 141 6.10 8.74 -22.35
C ILE A 141 4.69 9.21 -22.75
N GLY A 142 3.72 8.30 -22.85
CA GLY A 142 2.35 8.62 -23.23
C GLY A 142 1.59 9.33 -22.11
N PRO A 143 0.71 10.28 -22.46
CA PRO A 143 -0.18 10.93 -21.51
C PRO A 143 -1.29 9.98 -21.05
N THR A 144 -1.90 10.29 -19.91
CA THR A 144 -3.11 9.58 -19.48
C THR A 144 -4.31 10.00 -20.31
N VAL A 145 -5.20 9.04 -20.59
CA VAL A 145 -6.47 9.30 -21.30
C VAL A 145 -7.38 10.27 -20.54
N PHE A 146 -7.21 10.38 -19.22
CA PHE A 146 -8.05 11.24 -18.38
C PHE A 146 -7.74 12.72 -18.51
N TYR A 147 -6.61 13.12 -19.11
CA TYR A 147 -6.35 14.54 -19.40
C TYR A 147 -7.36 15.17 -20.36
N TRP A 148 -8.02 14.36 -21.20
CA TRP A 148 -9.06 14.83 -22.12
C TRP A 148 -10.47 14.69 -21.57
N LEU A 149 -10.65 13.95 -20.48
CA LEU A 149 -11.94 13.64 -19.91
C LEU A 149 -12.22 14.46 -18.65
N GLU A 150 -11.17 14.70 -17.84
CA GLU A 150 -11.30 15.24 -16.49
C GLU A 150 -10.41 16.46 -16.29
N LYS A 151 -11.04 17.60 -16.02
CA LYS A 151 -10.35 18.88 -15.81
C LYS A 151 -9.46 18.87 -14.57
N GLU A 152 -9.87 18.17 -13.51
CA GLU A 152 -9.09 18.02 -12.28
C GLU A 152 -7.77 17.30 -12.52
N VAL A 153 -7.81 16.23 -13.32
CA VAL A 153 -6.62 15.45 -13.67
C VAL A 153 -5.68 16.29 -14.53
N LEU A 154 -6.24 17.05 -15.48
CA LEU A 154 -5.47 17.98 -16.29
C LEU A 154 -4.86 19.14 -15.46
N ALA A 155 -5.56 19.59 -14.41
CA ALA A 155 -5.05 20.61 -13.50
C ALA A 155 -3.94 20.10 -12.59
N ASP A 156 -3.96 18.81 -12.23
CA ASP A 156 -2.93 18.14 -11.42
C ASP A 156 -1.67 17.74 -12.21
N ARG A 157 -1.48 18.24 -13.43
CA ARG A 157 -0.22 18.04 -14.16
C ARG A 157 0.94 18.79 -13.49
N PHE A 158 2.17 18.35 -13.75
CA PHE A 158 3.36 19.06 -13.23
C PHE A 158 3.62 20.35 -13.99
N PHE A 159 3.43 20.33 -15.30
CA PHE A 159 3.84 21.41 -16.19
C PHE A 159 2.58 22.11 -16.75
N SER A 160 2.33 23.35 -16.29
CA SER A 160 1.05 24.10 -16.36
C SER A 160 0.85 24.93 -17.67
N PRO A 161 -0.10 25.90 -17.79
CA PRO A 161 -0.94 26.11 -18.97
C PRO A 161 -0.34 27.17 -19.91
N GLY A 162 0.25 26.67 -20.99
CA GLY A 162 1.01 27.43 -21.98
C GLY A 162 1.96 26.50 -22.74
N GLY A 163 2.35 25.39 -22.10
CA GLY A 163 3.01 24.25 -22.73
C GLY A 163 2.01 23.24 -23.30
N VAL A 164 2.31 22.74 -24.51
CA VAL A 164 1.56 21.69 -25.23
C VAL A 164 1.79 20.28 -24.64
N PHE A 165 2.79 20.12 -23.77
CA PHE A 165 3.18 18.81 -23.27
C PHE A 165 2.27 18.31 -22.15
N LEU A 166 1.84 17.05 -22.26
CA LEU A 166 1.04 16.32 -21.29
C LEU A 166 1.95 15.29 -20.63
N ASP A 167 2.30 15.54 -19.37
CA ASP A 167 3.26 14.69 -18.66
C ASP A 167 2.75 13.27 -18.40
N PRO A 168 3.62 12.24 -18.46
CA PRO A 168 3.20 10.88 -18.15
C PRO A 168 2.67 10.80 -16.71
N ARG A 169 1.44 10.34 -16.51
CA ARG A 169 0.79 10.39 -15.20
C ARG A 169 1.56 9.66 -14.10
N ARG A 170 2.26 8.58 -14.46
CA ARG A 170 3.18 7.85 -13.56
C ARG A 170 4.35 8.69 -13.04
N PHE A 171 4.79 9.71 -13.80
CA PHE A 171 5.80 10.68 -13.35
C PHE A 171 5.23 11.57 -12.26
N VAL A 172 4.04 12.15 -12.49
CA VAL A 172 3.36 12.98 -11.49
C VAL A 172 3.14 12.21 -10.20
N ILE A 173 2.62 11.00 -10.33
CA ILE A 173 2.28 10.13 -9.20
C ILE A 173 3.51 9.76 -8.37
N LEU A 174 4.67 9.50 -9.00
CA LEU A 174 5.90 9.26 -8.24
C LEU A 174 6.46 10.55 -7.61
N VAL A 175 6.67 11.59 -8.41
CA VAL A 175 7.48 12.76 -8.02
C VAL A 175 6.70 13.78 -7.19
N ARG A 176 5.38 13.94 -7.40
CA ARG A 176 4.54 14.86 -6.62
C ARG A 176 3.99 14.20 -5.37
N TRP A 177 3.49 12.98 -5.56
CA TRP A 177 2.62 12.30 -4.60
C TRP A 177 3.31 11.18 -3.83
N GLY A 178 4.49 10.71 -4.29
CA GLY A 178 5.29 9.77 -3.49
C GLY A 178 4.84 8.33 -3.58
N GLU A 179 4.17 7.93 -4.66
CA GLU A 179 3.53 6.63 -4.82
C GLU A 179 4.51 5.51 -5.22
N GLY A 180 5.62 5.41 -4.47
CA GLY A 180 6.72 4.49 -4.69
C GLY A 180 6.33 3.00 -4.70
N PRO A 181 5.67 2.49 -3.64
CA PRO A 181 5.29 1.08 -3.59
C PRO A 181 4.31 0.71 -4.70
N HIS A 182 3.41 1.64 -5.05
CA HIS A 182 2.49 1.45 -6.17
C HIS A 182 3.26 1.29 -7.48
N LEU A 183 4.22 2.16 -7.77
CA LEU A 183 5.04 2.04 -8.98
C LEU A 183 5.89 0.76 -9.00
N LEU A 184 6.44 0.34 -7.85
CA LEU A 184 7.17 -0.93 -7.72
C LEU A 184 6.27 -2.13 -8.09
N SER A 185 5.00 -2.11 -7.72
CA SER A 185 4.05 -3.17 -8.10
C SER A 185 3.82 -3.26 -9.62
N LEU A 186 3.91 -2.12 -10.33
CA LEU A 186 3.70 -2.05 -11.78
C LEU A 186 4.85 -2.67 -12.58
N VAL A 187 5.99 -2.96 -11.95
CA VAL A 187 7.05 -3.79 -12.54
C VAL A 187 6.62 -5.25 -12.65
N PHE A 188 5.99 -5.78 -11.59
CA PHE A 188 5.70 -7.20 -11.48
C PHE A 188 4.35 -7.56 -12.10
N LEU A 189 3.39 -6.64 -12.13
CA LEU A 189 2.05 -6.85 -12.68
C LEU A 189 2.11 -7.37 -14.13
N PRO A 190 2.81 -6.73 -15.09
CA PRO A 190 2.86 -7.23 -16.46
C PRO A 190 3.62 -8.54 -16.59
N LEU A 191 4.63 -8.77 -15.76
CA LEU A 191 5.40 -10.02 -15.74
C LEU A 191 4.51 -11.20 -15.31
N ALA A 192 3.69 -11.01 -14.28
CA ALA A 192 2.72 -12.02 -13.85
C ALA A 192 1.78 -12.42 -14.99
N GLY A 193 1.22 -11.45 -15.71
CA GLY A 193 0.38 -11.70 -16.89
C GLY A 193 1.15 -12.37 -18.04
N ALA A 194 2.37 -11.90 -18.34
CA ALA A 194 3.19 -12.45 -19.43
C ALA A 194 3.56 -13.91 -19.17
N PHE A 195 4.00 -14.24 -17.96
CA PHE A 195 4.29 -15.61 -17.57
C PHE A 195 3.04 -16.47 -17.50
N PHE A 196 1.91 -15.95 -17.01
CA PHE A 196 0.65 -16.69 -17.00
C PHE A 196 0.17 -17.05 -18.41
N VAL A 197 0.26 -16.12 -19.37
CA VAL A 197 -0.04 -16.41 -20.79
C VAL A 197 0.90 -17.50 -21.34
N GLN A 198 2.18 -17.47 -20.99
CA GLN A 198 3.13 -18.50 -21.44
C GLN A 198 2.89 -19.85 -20.76
N PHE A 199 2.48 -19.86 -19.50
CA PHE A 199 2.05 -21.05 -18.79
C PHE A 199 0.85 -21.69 -19.48
N LEU A 200 -0.21 -20.92 -19.78
CA LEU A 200 -1.39 -21.43 -20.50
C LEU A 200 -1.06 -21.93 -21.93
N ARG A 201 0.01 -21.44 -22.56
CA ARG A 201 0.41 -21.85 -23.91
C ARG A 201 1.35 -23.06 -23.95
N ARG A 202 2.20 -23.22 -22.94
CA ARG A 202 3.31 -24.20 -22.94
C ARG A 202 3.24 -25.21 -21.81
N SER A 203 2.38 -24.98 -20.82
CA SER A 203 2.19 -25.81 -19.62
C SER A 203 3.50 -26.16 -18.88
N ARG A 204 4.49 -25.25 -18.92
CA ARG A 204 5.77 -25.46 -18.24
C ARG A 204 5.72 -24.92 -16.82
N PHE A 205 6.16 -25.74 -15.88
CA PHE A 205 6.20 -25.42 -14.46
C PHE A 205 6.93 -24.10 -14.15
N PHE A 206 8.04 -23.84 -14.83
CA PHE A 206 8.77 -22.58 -14.67
C PHE A 206 7.89 -21.34 -14.87
N PHE A 207 7.01 -21.31 -15.88
CA PHE A 207 6.15 -20.16 -16.12
C PHE A 207 5.05 -20.00 -15.07
N LEU A 208 4.57 -21.12 -14.51
CA LEU A 208 3.66 -21.09 -13.38
C LEU A 208 4.33 -20.43 -12.16
N VAL A 209 5.53 -20.91 -11.79
CA VAL A 209 6.27 -20.39 -10.64
C VAL A 209 6.69 -18.94 -10.86
N ALA A 210 7.30 -18.60 -12.00
CA ALA A 210 7.74 -17.23 -12.28
C ALA A 210 6.57 -16.24 -12.29
N GLY A 211 5.42 -16.65 -12.83
CA GLY A 211 4.22 -15.83 -12.82
C GLY A 211 3.61 -15.70 -11.41
N ALA A 212 3.57 -16.79 -10.63
CA ALA A 212 3.10 -16.77 -9.25
C ALA A 212 4.00 -15.94 -8.32
N VAL A 213 5.33 -16.01 -8.50
CA VAL A 213 6.29 -15.13 -7.80
C VAL A 213 6.06 -13.68 -8.19
N SER A 214 5.89 -13.37 -9.48
CA SER A 214 5.59 -11.99 -9.92
C SER A 214 4.27 -11.49 -9.35
N PHE A 215 3.24 -12.34 -9.27
CA PHE A 215 1.98 -12.02 -8.60
C PHE A 215 2.18 -11.72 -7.10
N GLY A 216 2.94 -12.56 -6.40
CA GLY A 216 3.29 -12.35 -5.00
C GLY A 216 4.06 -11.05 -4.78
N LEU A 217 5.07 -10.76 -5.61
CA LEU A 217 5.85 -9.52 -5.55
C LEU A 217 4.99 -8.29 -5.84
N ALA A 218 4.12 -8.31 -6.85
CA ALA A 218 3.18 -7.22 -7.12
C ALA A 218 2.31 -6.92 -5.90
N SER A 219 1.90 -7.97 -5.18
CA SER A 219 1.06 -7.85 -3.99
C SER A 219 1.83 -7.32 -2.79
N LEU A 220 3.01 -7.88 -2.51
CA LEU A 220 3.90 -7.43 -1.44
C LEU A 220 4.44 -6.01 -1.66
N SER A 221 4.36 -5.48 -2.88
CA SER A 221 4.66 -4.07 -3.18
C SER A 221 3.52 -3.13 -2.82
N ASN A 222 2.28 -3.45 -3.21
CA ASN A 222 1.13 -2.56 -3.06
C ASN A 222 -0.21 -3.26 -3.37
N ALA A 223 -1.27 -2.94 -2.63
CA ALA A 223 -2.59 -3.54 -2.81
C ALA A 223 -3.29 -3.18 -4.14
N LEU A 224 -3.09 -1.98 -4.68
CA LEU A 224 -3.61 -1.61 -6.00
C LEU A 224 -2.91 -2.40 -7.11
N GLY A 225 -1.63 -2.72 -6.90
CA GLY A 225 -0.86 -3.63 -7.74
C GLY A 225 -1.40 -5.06 -7.71
N PHE A 226 -1.71 -5.58 -6.53
CA PHE A 226 -2.40 -6.86 -6.35
C PHE A 226 -3.71 -6.91 -7.14
N MET A 227 -4.61 -5.93 -6.94
CA MET A 227 -5.89 -5.89 -7.63
C MET A 227 -5.73 -5.75 -9.15
N GLY A 228 -4.84 -4.86 -9.61
CA GLY A 228 -4.53 -4.71 -11.03
C GLY A 228 -4.01 -6.00 -11.67
N THR A 229 -3.19 -6.77 -10.94
CA THR A 229 -2.66 -8.07 -11.38
C THR A 229 -3.75 -9.14 -11.41
N LEU A 230 -4.62 -9.17 -10.40
CA LEU A 230 -5.76 -10.09 -10.34
C LEU A 230 -6.70 -9.86 -11.53
N LEU A 231 -7.03 -8.59 -11.84
CA LEU A 231 -7.84 -8.23 -13.00
C LEU A 231 -7.20 -8.63 -14.33
N LEU A 232 -5.88 -8.49 -14.47
CA LEU A 232 -5.16 -8.93 -15.67
C LEU A 232 -5.21 -10.46 -15.82
N VAL A 233 -4.92 -11.21 -14.75
CA VAL A 233 -4.96 -12.68 -14.76
C VAL A 233 -6.38 -13.18 -15.02
N ALA A 234 -7.39 -12.56 -14.42
CA ALA A 234 -8.79 -12.85 -14.66
C ALA A 234 -9.17 -12.57 -16.13
N SER A 235 -8.73 -11.44 -16.70
CA SER A 235 -8.94 -11.09 -18.11
C SER A 235 -8.32 -12.12 -19.06
N ILE A 236 -7.09 -12.57 -18.76
CA ILE A 236 -6.40 -13.64 -19.50
C ILE A 236 -7.19 -14.95 -19.45
N ALA A 237 -7.63 -15.37 -18.25
CA ALA A 237 -8.37 -16.60 -18.06
C ALA A 237 -9.75 -16.55 -18.73
N PHE A 238 -10.48 -15.45 -18.56
CA PHE A 238 -11.81 -15.22 -19.13
C PHE A 238 -11.80 -15.28 -20.65
N VAL A 239 -10.92 -14.51 -21.31
CA VAL A 239 -10.82 -14.50 -22.77
C VAL A 239 -10.38 -15.86 -23.30
N ARG A 240 -9.45 -16.55 -22.62
CA ARG A 240 -9.05 -17.89 -23.05
C ARG A 240 -10.19 -18.89 -22.91
N HIS A 241 -10.93 -18.83 -21.81
CA HIS A 241 -12.09 -19.68 -21.57
C HIS A 241 -13.18 -19.49 -22.63
N ALA A 242 -13.41 -18.24 -23.05
CA ALA A 242 -14.34 -17.91 -24.13
C ALA A 242 -13.88 -18.44 -25.50
N GLN A 243 -12.59 -18.34 -25.81
CA GLN A 243 -12.04 -18.68 -27.13
C GLN A 243 -11.70 -20.16 -27.32
N TYR A 244 -11.44 -20.91 -26.24
CA TYR A 244 -11.00 -22.31 -26.30
C TYR A 244 -11.92 -23.24 -25.47
N PRO A 245 -13.14 -23.54 -25.94
CA PRO A 245 -14.11 -24.33 -25.17
C PRO A 245 -13.64 -25.73 -24.75
N LYS A 246 -12.74 -26.35 -25.52
CA LYS A 246 -12.17 -27.68 -25.22
C LYS A 246 -11.16 -27.66 -24.05
N GLU A 247 -10.63 -26.50 -23.70
CA GLU A 247 -9.58 -26.34 -22.66
C GLU A 247 -10.14 -25.77 -21.34
N ARG A 248 -11.45 -25.55 -21.22
CA ARG A 248 -12.07 -24.80 -20.09
C ARG A 248 -11.67 -25.32 -18.72
N THR A 249 -11.79 -26.64 -18.49
CA THR A 249 -11.41 -27.26 -17.22
C THR A 249 -9.93 -27.08 -16.92
N GLN A 250 -9.07 -27.20 -17.93
CA GLN A 250 -7.63 -27.00 -17.78
C GLN A 250 -7.30 -25.54 -17.45
N ILE A 251 -8.00 -24.58 -18.06
CA ILE A 251 -7.83 -23.15 -17.79
C ILE A 251 -8.20 -22.85 -16.34
N VAL A 252 -9.35 -23.31 -15.86
CA VAL A 252 -9.78 -23.13 -14.46
C VAL A 252 -8.76 -23.72 -13.49
N ARG A 253 -8.31 -24.97 -13.72
CA ARG A 253 -7.28 -25.61 -12.90
C ARG A 253 -5.95 -24.86 -12.92
N SER A 254 -5.54 -24.36 -14.09
CA SER A 254 -4.31 -23.60 -14.27
C SER A 254 -4.36 -22.25 -13.55
N SER A 255 -5.49 -21.55 -13.65
CA SER A 255 -5.75 -20.29 -12.93
C SER A 255 -5.76 -20.51 -11.42
N LEU A 256 -6.42 -21.58 -10.95
CA LEU A 256 -6.46 -21.92 -9.53
C LEU A 256 -5.07 -22.28 -9.00
N ALA A 257 -4.30 -23.09 -9.72
CA ALA A 257 -2.92 -23.42 -9.35
C ALA A 257 -2.03 -22.18 -9.30
N PHE A 258 -2.17 -21.28 -10.28
CA PHE A 258 -1.45 -20.00 -10.29
C PHE A 258 -1.78 -19.16 -9.06
N PHE A 259 -3.07 -19.00 -8.75
CA PHE A 259 -3.52 -18.22 -7.61
C PHE A 259 -3.10 -18.85 -6.28
N LEU A 260 -3.31 -20.15 -6.09
CA LEU A 260 -2.95 -20.84 -4.84
C LEU A 260 -1.44 -20.80 -4.56
N ILE A 261 -0.61 -20.98 -5.59
CA ILE A 261 0.85 -20.86 -5.43
C ILE A 261 1.24 -19.41 -5.15
N GLY A 262 0.71 -18.45 -5.90
CA GLY A 262 1.02 -17.03 -5.72
C GLY A 262 0.60 -16.52 -4.34
N PHE A 263 -0.63 -16.83 -3.93
CA PHE A 263 -1.15 -16.52 -2.60
C PHE A 263 -0.35 -17.22 -1.50
N GLY A 264 -0.04 -18.50 -1.69
CA GLY A 264 0.78 -19.26 -0.75
C GLY A 264 2.14 -18.60 -0.50
N LEU A 265 2.83 -18.17 -1.55
CA LEU A 265 4.13 -17.50 -1.47
C LEU A 265 4.10 -16.16 -0.71
N MET A 266 2.97 -15.45 -0.68
CA MET A 266 2.83 -14.18 0.03
C MET A 266 2.10 -14.29 1.38
N SER A 267 1.63 -15.49 1.75
CA SER A 267 0.82 -15.71 2.96
C SER A 267 1.53 -15.39 4.27
N PHE A 268 2.87 -15.37 4.30
CA PHE A 268 3.65 -14.92 5.46
C PHE A 268 3.30 -13.48 5.88
N TRP A 269 2.87 -12.65 4.92
CA TRP A 269 2.42 -11.29 5.17
C TRP A 269 0.92 -11.11 4.95
N TYR A 270 0.40 -11.61 3.82
CA TYR A 270 -1.04 -11.64 3.48
C TYR A 270 -1.77 -12.75 4.26
N ASN A 271 -1.55 -12.81 5.56
CA ASN A 271 -2.27 -13.68 6.48
C ASN A 271 -3.67 -13.14 6.77
N LEU A 272 -4.47 -13.91 7.50
CA LEU A 272 -5.88 -13.55 7.76
C LEU A 272 -6.01 -12.16 8.41
N SER A 273 -5.19 -11.84 9.41
CA SER A 273 -5.26 -10.55 10.11
C SER A 273 -4.93 -9.37 9.20
N PHE A 274 -3.93 -9.54 8.32
CA PHE A 274 -3.60 -8.52 7.32
C PHE A 274 -4.75 -8.32 6.34
N LEU A 275 -5.32 -9.41 5.81
CA LEU A 275 -6.45 -9.32 4.89
C LEU A 275 -7.68 -8.67 5.52
N THR A 276 -7.99 -8.98 6.78
CA THR A 276 -9.14 -8.39 7.46
C THR A 276 -8.92 -6.92 7.79
N ASN A 277 -7.73 -6.53 8.24
CA ASN A 277 -7.45 -5.15 8.64
C ASN A 277 -7.27 -4.24 7.43
N PHE A 278 -6.36 -4.63 6.54
CA PHE A 278 -5.92 -3.79 5.43
C PHE A 278 -7.03 -3.52 4.40
N PHE A 279 -7.95 -4.47 4.22
CA PHE A 279 -9.07 -4.33 3.28
C PHE A 279 -10.38 -3.89 3.94
N ALA A 280 -10.40 -3.62 5.25
CA ALA A 280 -11.59 -3.14 5.96
C ALA A 280 -12.10 -1.79 5.40
N GLU A 281 -11.20 -0.90 4.99
CA GLU A 281 -11.55 0.38 4.34
C GLU A 281 -12.41 0.19 3.08
N GLY A 282 -12.31 -0.97 2.41
CA GLY A 282 -13.13 -1.30 1.24
C GLY A 282 -14.58 -1.65 1.58
N GLY A 283 -14.98 -1.66 2.85
CA GLY A 283 -16.31 -2.02 3.31
C GLY A 283 -17.43 -1.17 2.70
N THR A 284 -17.20 0.13 2.49
CA THR A 284 -18.17 1.04 1.84
C THR A 284 -18.42 0.63 0.39
N THR A 285 -17.35 0.38 -0.38
CA THR A 285 -17.45 -0.15 -1.75
C THR A 285 -18.17 -1.50 -1.76
N GLN A 286 -17.84 -2.40 -0.84
CA GLN A 286 -18.51 -3.70 -0.73
C GLN A 286 -20.01 -3.54 -0.45
N GLY A 287 -20.39 -2.70 0.52
CA GLY A 287 -21.78 -2.42 0.88
C GLY A 287 -22.58 -1.84 -0.30
N MET A 288 -21.98 -0.93 -1.05
CA MET A 288 -22.56 -0.41 -2.29
C MET A 288 -22.74 -1.50 -3.36
N LEU A 289 -21.75 -2.36 -3.59
CA LEU A 289 -21.88 -3.45 -4.58
C LEU A 289 -22.96 -4.46 -4.17
N LEU A 290 -23.11 -4.71 -2.86
CA LEU A 290 -24.19 -5.55 -2.33
C LEU A 290 -25.56 -4.88 -2.49
N SER A 291 -25.67 -3.56 -2.32
CA SER A 291 -26.95 -2.84 -2.45
C SER A 291 -27.49 -2.81 -3.89
N LEU A 292 -26.65 -3.13 -4.89
CA LEU A 292 -27.07 -3.31 -6.29
C LEU A 292 -27.88 -4.60 -6.53
N PHE A 293 -27.98 -5.49 -5.54
CA PHE A 293 -28.74 -6.73 -5.68
C PHE A 293 -30.26 -6.46 -5.74
N PRO A 294 -31.01 -7.15 -6.62
CA PRO A 294 -30.56 -8.08 -7.65
C PRO A 294 -30.27 -7.42 -9.01
N TRP A 295 -30.80 -6.23 -9.27
CA TRP A 295 -30.89 -5.68 -10.63
C TRP A 295 -29.54 -5.28 -11.21
N GLY A 296 -28.69 -4.61 -10.44
CA GLY A 296 -27.33 -4.28 -10.89
C GLY A 296 -26.48 -5.51 -11.11
N TRP A 297 -26.71 -6.59 -10.35
CA TRP A 297 -26.03 -7.86 -10.55
C TRP A 297 -26.46 -8.54 -11.85
N LEU A 298 -27.76 -8.53 -12.16
CA LEU A 298 -28.27 -9.04 -13.44
C LEU A 298 -27.70 -8.28 -14.64
N VAL A 299 -27.62 -6.94 -14.54
CA VAL A 299 -26.96 -6.10 -15.57
C VAL A 299 -25.48 -6.47 -15.72
N GLY A 300 -24.76 -6.64 -14.60
CA GLY A 300 -23.36 -7.09 -14.60
C GLY A 300 -23.18 -8.46 -15.24
N ILE A 301 -23.99 -9.45 -14.87
CA ILE A 301 -23.98 -10.81 -15.44
C ILE A 301 -24.27 -10.77 -16.94
N PHE A 302 -25.27 -10.01 -17.36
CA PHE A 302 -25.62 -9.86 -18.77
C PHE A 302 -24.48 -9.21 -19.57
N GLY A 303 -23.85 -8.16 -19.02
CA GLY A 303 -22.67 -7.52 -19.60
C GLY A 303 -21.50 -8.50 -19.76
N ILE A 304 -21.21 -9.29 -18.73
CA ILE A 304 -20.18 -10.35 -18.79
C ILE A 304 -20.55 -11.39 -19.86
N GLY A 305 -21.83 -11.77 -19.97
CA GLY A 305 -22.33 -12.68 -21.00
C GLY A 305 -22.13 -12.15 -22.43
N ILE A 306 -22.42 -10.86 -22.66
CA ILE A 306 -22.15 -10.19 -23.94
C ILE A 306 -20.65 -10.22 -24.24
N LEU A 307 -19.81 -9.79 -23.30
CA LEU A 307 -18.35 -9.78 -23.48
C LEU A 307 -17.82 -11.19 -23.79
N TYR A 308 -18.36 -12.22 -23.14
CA TYR A 308 -18.01 -13.61 -23.39
C TYR A 308 -18.30 -14.01 -24.84
N VAL A 309 -19.48 -13.65 -25.38
CA VAL A 309 -19.84 -13.90 -26.77
C VAL A 309 -18.98 -13.10 -27.74
N VAL A 310 -18.75 -11.81 -27.47
CA VAL A 310 -17.92 -10.93 -28.28
C VAL A 310 -16.50 -11.49 -28.41
N PHE A 311 -15.85 -11.87 -27.31
CA PHE A 311 -14.48 -12.39 -27.36
C PHE A 311 -14.39 -13.82 -27.87
N GLY A 312 -15.44 -14.64 -27.68
CA GLY A 312 -15.49 -15.99 -28.21
C GLY A 312 -15.76 -16.05 -29.72
N LYS A 313 -16.59 -15.14 -30.25
CA LYS A 313 -17.07 -15.23 -31.65
C LYS A 313 -16.54 -14.12 -32.57
N ILE A 314 -16.48 -12.88 -32.09
CA ILE A 314 -16.21 -11.67 -32.90
C ILE A 314 -14.72 -11.31 -32.82
N LEU A 315 -14.24 -10.91 -31.64
CA LEU A 315 -12.86 -10.45 -31.45
C LEU A 315 -11.94 -11.63 -31.10
N ARG A 316 -11.62 -12.43 -32.11
CA ARG A 316 -10.80 -13.66 -31.96
C ARG A 316 -9.30 -13.41 -31.74
N ASN A 317 -8.82 -12.17 -31.83
CA ASN A 317 -7.44 -11.87 -31.50
C ASN A 317 -7.29 -11.87 -29.97
N PHE A 318 -6.78 -12.97 -29.44
CA PHE A 318 -6.53 -13.17 -28.00
C PHE A 318 -5.84 -11.98 -27.33
N GLY A 319 -4.78 -11.43 -27.94
CA GLY A 319 -4.02 -10.33 -27.33
C GLY A 319 -4.86 -9.07 -27.21
N VAL A 320 -5.59 -8.70 -28.28
CA VAL A 320 -6.45 -7.51 -28.28
C VAL A 320 -7.63 -7.67 -27.33
N ALA A 321 -8.28 -8.85 -27.31
CA ALA A 321 -9.40 -9.11 -26.44
C ALA A 321 -9.03 -9.03 -24.95
N VAL A 322 -7.90 -9.62 -24.55
CA VAL A 322 -7.38 -9.55 -23.17
C VAL A 322 -7.07 -8.11 -22.77
N SER A 323 -6.29 -7.40 -23.58
CA SER A 323 -5.93 -6.02 -23.26
C SER A 323 -7.16 -5.10 -23.24
N LEU A 324 -8.15 -5.36 -24.09
CA LEU A 324 -9.36 -4.54 -24.17
C LEU A 324 -10.24 -4.70 -22.92
N ILE A 325 -10.56 -5.94 -22.50
CA ILE A 325 -11.36 -6.12 -21.27
C ILE A 325 -10.61 -5.62 -20.04
N TRP A 326 -9.29 -5.81 -19.98
CA TRP A 326 -8.48 -5.31 -18.87
C TRP A 326 -8.50 -3.78 -18.81
N PHE A 327 -8.27 -3.12 -19.95
CA PHE A 327 -8.38 -1.66 -20.07
C PHE A 327 -9.77 -1.15 -19.71
N LEU A 328 -10.82 -1.71 -20.31
CA LEU A 328 -12.21 -1.26 -20.06
C LEU A 328 -12.59 -1.41 -18.59
N THR A 329 -12.20 -2.50 -17.93
CA THR A 329 -12.51 -2.71 -16.51
C THR A 329 -11.87 -1.63 -15.63
N LEU A 330 -10.56 -1.40 -15.80
CA LEU A 330 -9.84 -0.36 -15.05
C LEU A 330 -10.32 1.05 -15.41
N PHE A 331 -10.57 1.31 -16.69
CA PHE A 331 -11.09 2.58 -17.17
C PHE A 331 -12.43 2.89 -16.54
N THR A 332 -13.36 1.92 -16.49
CA THR A 332 -14.66 2.08 -15.83
C THR A 332 -14.52 2.41 -14.35
N VAL A 333 -13.60 1.77 -13.62
CA VAL A 333 -13.34 2.08 -12.20
C VAL A 333 -12.98 3.55 -12.00
N VAL A 334 -12.01 4.06 -12.76
CA VAL A 334 -11.54 5.45 -12.63
C VAL A 334 -12.56 6.44 -13.21
N TYR A 335 -13.18 6.12 -14.35
CA TYR A 335 -14.15 6.98 -15.00
C TYR A 335 -15.40 7.18 -14.14
N VAL A 336 -15.96 6.12 -13.55
CA VAL A 336 -17.15 6.24 -12.69
C VAL A 336 -16.86 7.09 -11.45
N TYR A 337 -15.65 6.98 -10.89
CA TYR A 337 -15.24 7.83 -9.77
C TYR A 337 -15.35 9.33 -10.12
N TYR A 338 -14.77 9.77 -11.24
CA TYR A 338 -14.84 11.17 -11.64
C TYR A 338 -16.23 11.58 -12.18
N ALA A 339 -16.88 10.71 -12.96
CA ALA A 339 -18.17 11.00 -13.60
C ALA A 339 -19.34 11.05 -12.61
N SER A 340 -19.20 10.42 -11.43
CA SER A 340 -20.28 10.34 -10.44
C SER A 340 -20.54 11.66 -9.68
N ALA A 341 -19.50 12.49 -9.47
CA ALA A 341 -19.65 13.80 -8.85
C ALA A 341 -18.49 14.75 -9.21
N PRO A 342 -18.76 16.07 -9.39
CA PRO A 342 -17.72 17.08 -9.62
C PRO A 342 -16.81 17.22 -8.40
N GLY A 343 -15.59 17.74 -8.58
CA GLY A 343 -14.57 17.82 -7.52
C GLY A 343 -14.97 18.59 -6.28
N GLY A 344 -15.79 19.64 -6.40
CA GLY A 344 -16.34 20.37 -5.25
C GLY A 344 -17.28 19.54 -4.36
N LEU A 345 -17.71 18.37 -4.84
CA LEU A 345 -18.56 17.40 -4.15
C LEU A 345 -17.90 16.01 -4.13
N SER A 346 -16.56 15.95 -4.01
CA SER A 346 -15.79 14.71 -4.07
C SER A 346 -16.23 13.65 -3.06
N ALA A 347 -16.81 14.07 -1.92
CA ALA A 347 -17.39 13.17 -0.91
C ALA A 347 -18.58 12.33 -1.42
N LEU A 348 -19.22 12.74 -2.53
CA LEU A 348 -20.33 12.01 -3.17
C LEU A 348 -19.86 11.05 -4.28
N ARG A 349 -18.55 10.96 -4.53
CA ARG A 349 -18.01 10.12 -5.61
C ARG A 349 -18.18 8.64 -5.31
N ILE A 350 -18.46 7.89 -6.37
CA ILE A 350 -18.69 6.45 -6.32
C ILE A 350 -17.36 5.71 -6.53
N GLU A 351 -16.96 4.92 -5.54
CA GLU A 351 -15.79 4.03 -5.63
C GLU A 351 -16.20 2.60 -5.97
N LEU A 352 -16.01 2.19 -7.22
CA LEU A 352 -16.23 0.79 -7.66
C LEU A 352 -15.16 -0.18 -7.14
N LEU A 353 -13.96 0.34 -6.88
CA LEU A 353 -12.89 -0.32 -6.13
C LEU A 353 -12.34 0.69 -5.12
N PRO A 354 -11.84 0.23 -3.96
CA PRO A 354 -11.25 1.12 -2.97
C PRO A 354 -10.16 1.98 -3.58
N GLN A 355 -10.19 3.29 -3.31
CA GLN A 355 -9.25 4.29 -3.82
C GLN A 355 -9.20 4.33 -5.35
N ALA A 356 -10.39 4.32 -5.97
CA ALA A 356 -10.59 4.20 -7.42
C ALA A 356 -9.70 5.13 -8.25
N LEU A 357 -9.48 6.38 -7.81
CA LEU A 357 -8.66 7.37 -8.52
C LEU A 357 -7.21 6.90 -8.74
N ARG A 358 -6.65 6.10 -7.83
CA ARG A 358 -5.24 5.66 -7.91
C ARG A 358 -5.02 4.64 -9.02
N TYR A 359 -6.06 4.01 -9.56
CA TYR A 359 -5.94 3.04 -10.66
C TYR A 359 -5.56 3.64 -12.02
N MET A 360 -5.43 4.97 -12.12
CA MET A 360 -5.13 5.67 -13.37
C MET A 360 -3.84 5.18 -14.03
N THR A 361 -2.79 4.88 -13.26
CA THR A 361 -1.54 4.34 -13.82
C THR A 361 -1.71 2.94 -14.40
N GLN A 362 -2.59 2.12 -13.82
CA GLN A 362 -2.96 0.81 -14.39
C GLN A 362 -3.81 0.98 -15.65
N VAL A 363 -4.69 2.00 -15.72
CA VAL A 363 -5.43 2.32 -16.96
C VAL A 363 -4.46 2.65 -18.08
N ASP A 364 -3.48 3.53 -17.82
CA ASP A 364 -2.46 3.92 -18.82
C ASP A 364 -1.60 2.72 -19.24
N LEU A 365 -1.27 1.83 -18.29
CA LEU A 365 -0.56 0.59 -18.57
C LEU A 365 -1.39 -0.36 -19.45
N ALA A 366 -2.65 -0.57 -19.12
CA ALA A 366 -3.56 -1.43 -19.87
C ALA A 366 -3.83 -0.87 -21.28
N PHE A 367 -3.95 0.45 -21.40
CA PHE A 367 -4.12 1.14 -22.68
C PHE A 367 -2.87 1.00 -23.55
N SER A 368 -1.67 1.21 -22.99
CA SER A 368 -0.39 0.96 -23.65
C SER A 368 -0.30 -0.46 -24.21
N VAL A 369 -0.66 -1.45 -23.40
CA VAL A 369 -0.64 -2.87 -23.79
C VAL A 369 -1.73 -3.18 -24.83
N LEU A 370 -2.87 -2.50 -24.80
CA LEU A 370 -3.92 -2.57 -25.83
C LEU A 370 -3.41 -2.03 -27.18
N LEU A 371 -2.81 -0.85 -27.21
CA LEU A 371 -2.20 -0.28 -28.42
C LEU A 371 -1.15 -1.23 -29.00
N GLY A 372 -0.26 -1.76 -28.16
CA GLY A 372 0.73 -2.76 -28.57
C GLY A 372 0.12 -4.05 -29.12
N ALA A 373 -0.95 -4.55 -28.49
CA ALA A 373 -1.67 -5.74 -28.93
C ALA A 373 -2.39 -5.52 -30.27
N VAL A 374 -2.97 -4.34 -30.50
CA VAL A 374 -3.63 -3.95 -31.76
C VAL A 374 -2.60 -3.83 -32.88
N VAL A 375 -1.55 -3.02 -32.70
CA VAL A 375 -0.52 -2.81 -33.73
C VAL A 375 0.17 -4.13 -34.08
N GLY A 376 0.66 -4.86 -33.07
CA GLY A 376 1.31 -6.15 -33.31
C GLY A 376 0.36 -7.20 -33.89
N GLY A 377 -0.93 -7.15 -33.53
CA GLY A 377 -1.97 -8.00 -34.10
C GLY A 377 -2.23 -7.73 -35.59
N LEU A 378 -2.33 -6.45 -35.97
CA LEU A 378 -2.49 -6.01 -37.36
C LEU A 378 -1.27 -6.40 -38.20
N LEU A 379 -0.05 -6.09 -37.74
CA LEU A 379 1.19 -6.47 -38.42
C LEU A 379 1.32 -7.98 -38.60
N ARG A 380 0.95 -8.75 -37.57
CA ARG A 380 0.93 -10.22 -37.68
C ARG A 380 -0.09 -10.70 -38.72
N LYS A 381 -1.25 -10.04 -38.86
CA LYS A 381 -2.26 -10.38 -39.87
C LYS A 381 -1.75 -10.09 -41.28
N VAL A 382 -1.12 -8.92 -41.49
CA VAL A 382 -0.51 -8.52 -42.77
C VAL A 382 0.64 -9.47 -43.15
N GLY A 383 1.57 -9.71 -42.23
CA GLY A 383 2.76 -10.53 -42.46
C GLY A 383 2.50 -12.00 -42.73
N ARG A 384 1.33 -12.53 -42.35
CA ARG A 384 0.90 -13.88 -42.77
C ARG A 384 0.73 -13.99 -44.28
N ARG A 385 0.37 -12.91 -44.96
CA ARG A 385 0.16 -12.87 -46.41
C ARG A 385 1.33 -12.20 -47.15
N PHE A 386 1.92 -11.16 -46.55
CA PHE A 386 2.93 -10.33 -47.20
C PHE A 386 4.07 -9.96 -46.23
N ILE A 387 5.17 -10.72 -46.26
CA ILE A 387 6.30 -10.50 -45.34
C ILE A 387 6.98 -9.14 -45.55
N ILE A 388 7.08 -8.67 -46.80
CA ILE A 388 7.67 -7.36 -47.13
C ILE A 388 6.81 -6.23 -46.56
N ALA A 389 5.48 -6.31 -46.68
CA ALA A 389 4.58 -5.31 -46.10
C ALA A 389 4.69 -5.27 -44.57
N GLU A 390 4.87 -6.43 -43.91
CA GLU A 390 5.14 -6.45 -42.47
C GLU A 390 6.42 -5.70 -42.11
N ILE A 391 7.50 -5.91 -42.87
CA ILE A 391 8.78 -5.23 -42.65
C ILE A 391 8.61 -3.72 -42.83
N ILE A 392 7.99 -3.28 -43.94
CA ILE A 392 7.74 -1.85 -44.22
C ILE A 392 6.91 -1.22 -43.11
N CYS A 393 5.79 -1.83 -42.71
CA CYS A 393 4.97 -1.29 -41.64
C CYS A 393 5.69 -1.32 -40.28
N THR A 394 6.56 -2.30 -40.02
CA THR A 394 7.38 -2.33 -38.80
C THR A 394 8.37 -1.16 -38.79
N VAL A 395 9.06 -0.92 -39.91
CA VAL A 395 9.96 0.24 -40.06
C VAL A 395 9.19 1.54 -39.90
N PHE A 396 8.02 1.66 -40.52
CA PHE A 396 7.16 2.83 -40.38
C PHE A 396 6.76 3.08 -38.92
N VAL A 397 6.33 2.04 -38.19
CA VAL A 397 6.00 2.16 -36.75
C VAL A 397 7.24 2.57 -35.95
N MET A 398 8.42 2.01 -36.23
CA MET A 398 9.66 2.44 -35.55
C MET A 398 9.98 3.90 -35.84
N VAL A 399 9.86 4.36 -37.08
CA VAL A 399 10.06 5.76 -37.45
C VAL A 399 9.05 6.66 -36.74
N LEU A 400 7.78 6.26 -36.69
CA LEU A 400 6.74 6.99 -35.95
C LEU A 400 7.07 7.09 -34.46
N LEU A 401 7.55 6.01 -33.85
CA LEU A 401 8.00 6.02 -32.46
C LEU A 401 9.21 6.94 -32.26
N LEU A 402 10.20 6.90 -33.16
CA LEU A 402 11.36 7.80 -33.11
C LEU A 402 10.97 9.27 -33.28
N VAL A 403 10.07 9.58 -34.22
CA VAL A 403 9.51 10.92 -34.40
C VAL A 403 8.73 11.35 -33.16
N SER A 404 7.96 10.44 -32.53
CA SER A 404 7.26 10.73 -31.29
C SER A 404 8.20 11.07 -30.12
N LEU A 405 9.49 10.71 -30.17
CA LEU A 405 10.45 11.15 -29.15
C LEU A 405 10.72 12.66 -29.21
N SER A 406 10.48 13.31 -30.35
CA SER A 406 10.56 14.78 -30.46
C SER A 406 9.55 15.48 -29.54
N TYR A 407 8.41 14.82 -29.28
CA TYR A 407 7.41 15.28 -28.30
C TYR A 407 7.97 15.31 -26.88
N VAL A 408 8.85 14.36 -26.53
CA VAL A 408 9.41 14.21 -25.17
C VAL A 408 10.61 15.12 -24.93
N ARG A 409 11.30 15.55 -25.99
CA ARG A 409 12.51 16.35 -25.88
C ARG A 409 12.37 17.59 -24.99
N PRO A 410 11.29 18.39 -25.06
CA PRO A 410 11.10 19.54 -24.17
C PRO A 410 10.87 19.14 -22.70
N PHE A 411 10.34 17.94 -22.46
CA PHE A 411 10.04 17.43 -21.14
C PHE A 411 11.26 16.87 -20.39
N ILE A 412 12.29 16.42 -21.09
CA ILE A 412 13.51 15.87 -20.46
C ILE A 412 14.18 16.85 -19.47
N PRO A 413 14.48 18.13 -19.82
CA PRO A 413 15.08 19.05 -18.84
C PRO A 413 14.13 19.35 -17.68
N LEU A 414 12.83 19.51 -17.95
CA LEU A 414 11.80 19.81 -16.95
C LEU A 414 11.61 18.67 -15.95
N SER A 415 11.56 17.42 -16.44
CA SER A 415 11.46 16.22 -15.60
C SER A 415 12.72 16.00 -14.78
N PHE A 416 13.91 16.29 -15.34
CA PHE A 416 15.16 16.26 -14.58
C PHE A 416 15.14 17.26 -13.43
N GLU A 417 14.78 18.52 -13.68
CA GLU A 417 14.68 19.56 -12.65
C GLU A 417 13.67 19.16 -11.56
N ALA A 418 12.46 18.77 -11.93
CA ALA A 418 11.42 18.38 -10.98
C ALA A 418 11.81 17.15 -10.14
N SER A 419 12.44 16.15 -10.75
CA SER A 419 12.85 14.93 -10.03
C SER A 419 14.13 15.09 -9.22
N SER A 420 15.03 16.02 -9.59
CA SER A 420 16.27 16.31 -8.84
C SER A 420 16.06 17.19 -7.63
N LYS A 421 14.89 17.81 -7.48
CA LYS A 421 14.54 18.53 -6.26
C LYS A 421 14.59 17.57 -5.06
N VAL A 422 15.25 18.04 -4.02
CA VAL A 422 15.30 17.41 -2.70
C VAL A 422 14.99 18.53 -1.71
N VAL A 423 13.94 18.36 -0.93
CA VAL A 423 13.64 19.30 0.15
C VAL A 423 14.61 19.05 1.28
N ASP A 424 15.28 20.11 1.73
CA ASP A 424 16.10 20.07 2.94
C ASP A 424 15.19 19.96 4.16
N LEU A 425 15.22 18.80 4.79
CA LEU A 425 14.43 18.51 5.98
C LEU A 425 15.03 19.11 7.26
N SER A 426 16.29 19.56 7.23
CA SER A 426 16.96 20.09 8.43
C SER A 426 16.39 21.43 8.90
N THR A 427 15.81 22.21 7.98
CA THR A 427 15.20 23.51 8.26
C THR A 427 13.69 23.52 8.10
N SER A 428 13.05 22.35 8.01
CA SER A 428 11.61 22.27 7.77
C SER A 428 10.80 22.52 9.05
N HIS A 429 9.59 23.06 8.92
CA HIS A 429 8.71 23.28 10.08
C HIS A 429 8.30 21.96 10.74
N GLU A 430 8.16 20.88 9.95
CA GLU A 430 7.95 19.52 10.47
C GLU A 430 9.07 19.12 11.45
N ARG A 431 10.33 19.45 11.13
CA ARG A 431 11.48 19.16 11.99
C ARG A 431 11.45 19.99 13.28
N VAL A 432 11.14 21.28 13.19
CA VAL A 432 11.04 22.18 14.35
C VAL A 432 10.02 21.66 15.36
N ILE A 433 8.81 21.33 14.90
CA ILE A 433 7.75 20.79 15.75
C ILE A 433 8.16 19.42 16.32
N ALA A 434 8.78 18.54 15.51
CA ALA A 434 9.23 17.24 15.98
C ALA A 434 10.33 17.34 17.06
N ASP A 435 11.30 18.24 16.90
CA ASP A 435 12.39 18.46 17.88
C ASP A 435 11.84 19.05 19.19
N TRP A 436 10.88 19.98 19.10
CA TRP A 436 10.21 20.50 20.29
C TRP A 436 9.47 19.38 21.02
N LEU A 437 8.68 18.56 20.32
CA LEU A 437 7.94 17.46 20.95
C LEU A 437 8.89 16.41 21.54
N SER A 438 9.96 16.07 20.83
CA SER A 438 10.94 15.09 21.31
C SER A 438 11.69 15.53 22.57
N SER A 439 11.77 16.83 22.85
CA SER A 439 12.40 17.38 24.06
C SER A 439 11.43 17.55 25.24
N HIS A 440 10.12 17.51 25.00
CA HIS A 440 9.08 17.74 26.01
C HIS A 440 8.23 16.49 26.32
N VAL A 441 8.38 15.43 25.51
CA VAL A 441 7.66 14.17 25.65
C VAL A 441 8.63 13.05 26.05
N ASP A 442 8.29 12.32 27.10
CA ASP A 442 9.02 11.13 27.56
C ASP A 442 8.44 9.87 26.92
N VAL A 443 9.06 9.45 25.81
CA VAL A 443 8.67 8.25 25.06
C VAL A 443 8.77 6.97 25.89
N THR A 444 9.63 6.94 26.93
CA THR A 444 9.77 5.78 27.80
C THR A 444 8.57 5.60 28.71
N LYS A 445 7.81 6.67 28.97
CA LYS A 445 6.55 6.64 29.71
C LYS A 445 5.32 6.46 28.81
N GLY A 446 5.54 6.27 27.51
CA GLY A 446 4.45 6.15 26.53
C GLY A 446 3.62 7.43 26.40
N GLU A 447 4.19 8.59 26.76
CA GLU A 447 3.53 9.86 26.54
C GLU A 447 3.29 10.08 25.04
N ARG A 448 2.14 10.65 24.68
CA ARG A 448 1.76 10.82 23.29
C ARG A 448 1.16 12.18 22.99
N VAL A 449 1.01 12.46 21.69
CA VAL A 449 0.58 13.76 21.20
C VAL A 449 -0.42 13.65 20.05
N PHE A 450 -1.14 14.73 19.80
CA PHE A 450 -1.98 14.89 18.62
C PHE A 450 -1.35 15.90 17.65
N LEU A 451 -1.27 15.55 16.35
CA LEU A 451 -0.83 16.48 15.30
C LEU A 451 -1.70 16.35 14.03
N PRO A 452 -1.99 17.48 13.35
CA PRO A 452 -2.68 17.49 12.07
C PRO A 452 -1.71 17.32 10.89
N GLY A 453 -2.30 17.08 9.71
CA GLY A 453 -1.63 17.19 8.42
C GLY A 453 -0.25 16.55 8.32
N ASN A 454 0.67 17.29 7.70
CA ASN A 454 2.02 16.86 7.37
C ASN A 454 2.89 16.63 8.61
N TYR A 455 2.64 17.36 9.70
CA TYR A 455 3.37 17.18 10.96
C TYR A 455 3.20 15.75 11.49
N GLY A 456 2.00 15.18 11.39
CA GLY A 456 1.77 13.78 11.74
C GLY A 456 2.50 12.79 10.83
N PHE A 457 2.63 13.07 9.53
CA PHE A 457 3.35 12.18 8.60
C PHE A 457 4.86 12.16 8.86
N PHE A 458 5.44 13.30 9.25
CA PHE A 458 6.89 13.45 9.43
C PHE A 458 7.39 13.21 10.86
N LEU A 459 6.54 13.29 11.88
CA LEU A 459 6.98 13.19 13.29
C LEU A 459 7.87 11.97 13.53
N ASN A 460 7.45 10.79 13.02
CA ASN A 460 8.18 9.55 13.25
C ASN A 460 9.35 9.28 12.30
N TRP A 461 9.54 10.15 11.30
CA TRP A 461 10.80 10.23 10.60
C TRP A 461 11.88 10.93 11.44
N PHE A 462 11.50 11.88 12.29
CA PHE A 462 12.42 12.66 13.12
C PHE A 462 12.57 12.17 14.56
N SER A 463 11.53 11.59 15.15
CA SER A 463 11.47 11.23 16.57
C SER A 463 10.69 9.94 16.82
N ASP A 464 10.82 9.34 18.00
CA ASP A 464 10.02 8.17 18.40
C ASP A 464 8.77 8.56 19.21
N VAL A 465 8.38 9.83 19.15
CA VAL A 465 7.21 10.36 19.86
C VAL A 465 5.94 9.65 19.39
N TRP A 466 5.14 9.14 20.33
CA TRP A 466 3.89 8.46 20.01
C TRP A 466 2.83 9.48 19.61
N GLN A 467 2.01 9.14 18.62
CA GLN A 467 0.94 10.01 18.12
C GLN A 467 -0.33 9.24 17.76
N LEU A 468 -1.44 9.98 17.67
CA LEU A 468 -2.75 9.42 17.34
C LEU A 468 -2.89 9.06 15.85
N ARG A 469 -2.31 9.88 14.97
CA ARG A 469 -2.35 9.67 13.52
C ARG A 469 -1.23 8.69 13.14
N GLY A 470 -0.43 9.03 12.14
CA GLY A 470 0.52 8.15 11.48
C GLY A 470 0.42 8.33 9.96
N GLY A 471 1.14 7.49 9.21
CA GLY A 471 1.21 7.60 7.75
C GLY A 471 0.03 6.98 6.99
N LEU A 472 -0.57 5.90 7.50
CA LEU A 472 -1.52 5.05 6.76
C LEU A 472 -2.56 4.40 7.69
N PHE A 473 -3.82 4.86 7.66
CA PHE A 473 -4.88 4.34 8.53
C PHE A 473 -5.18 2.84 8.32
N GLN A 474 -4.80 2.25 7.16
CA GLN A 474 -4.92 0.82 6.90
C GLN A 474 -4.17 -0.06 7.92
N ALA A 475 -3.18 0.50 8.62
CA ALA A 475 -2.42 -0.19 9.65
C ALA A 475 -3.11 -0.20 11.02
N SER A 476 -4.04 0.73 11.25
CA SER A 476 -4.74 0.85 12.53
C SER A 476 -5.57 -0.40 12.79
N THR A 477 -5.39 -1.00 13.96
CA THR A 477 -6.27 -2.05 14.50
C THR A 477 -7.23 -1.50 15.55
N HIS A 478 -7.04 -0.24 15.95
CA HIS A 478 -7.95 0.50 16.81
C HIS A 478 -9.00 1.21 15.95
N PHE A 479 -10.25 1.21 16.42
CA PHE A 479 -11.36 1.80 15.67
C PHE A 479 -11.30 3.33 15.66
N TRP A 480 -11.01 3.94 16.81
CA TRP A 480 -11.17 5.38 17.00
C TRP A 480 -10.15 6.36 16.37
N PRO A 481 -8.90 6.03 15.98
CA PRO A 481 -7.94 7.03 15.53
C PRO A 481 -8.41 7.92 14.37
N ASP A 482 -9.02 7.33 13.33
CA ASP A 482 -9.54 8.09 12.18
C ASP A 482 -10.74 8.97 12.60
N HIS A 483 -11.63 8.44 13.44
CA HIS A 483 -12.77 9.18 13.99
C HIS A 483 -12.34 10.35 14.88
N ILE A 484 -11.32 10.16 15.72
CA ILE A 484 -10.74 11.21 16.55
C ILE A 484 -10.10 12.27 15.64
N HIS A 485 -9.31 11.86 14.65
CA HIS A 485 -8.71 12.79 13.68
C HIS A 485 -9.78 13.64 12.97
N TYR A 486 -10.86 13.00 12.52
CA TYR A 486 -12.00 13.69 11.89
C TYR A 486 -12.64 14.72 12.82
N GLN A 487 -12.91 14.37 14.08
CA GLN A 487 -13.49 15.27 15.08
C GLN A 487 -12.55 16.43 15.44
N MET A 488 -11.24 16.17 15.49
CA MET A 488 -10.23 17.20 15.73
C MET A 488 -10.11 18.17 14.56
N ALA A 489 -10.29 17.72 13.32
CA ALA A 489 -10.26 18.56 12.13
C ALA A 489 -11.57 19.33 11.88
N ASN A 490 -12.74 18.69 12.08
CA ASN A 490 -14.03 19.19 11.59
C ASN A 490 -15.08 19.50 12.66
N GLY A 491 -14.96 18.98 13.88
CA GLY A 491 -16.02 19.17 14.89
C GLY A 491 -16.10 20.62 15.40
N GLU A 492 -17.21 20.98 16.03
CA GLU A 492 -17.44 22.35 16.57
C GLU A 492 -17.38 22.43 18.10
N ASP A 493 -17.66 21.33 18.81
CA ASP A 493 -17.74 21.30 20.28
C ASP A 493 -16.35 21.14 20.94
N SER A 494 -16.00 22.07 21.83
CA SER A 494 -14.73 22.10 22.57
C SER A 494 -14.63 21.02 23.66
N GLU A 495 -15.75 20.63 24.28
CA GLU A 495 -15.77 19.57 25.29
C GLU A 495 -15.55 18.20 24.64
N ILE A 496 -16.12 17.97 23.46
CA ILE A 496 -15.86 16.73 22.68
C ILE A 496 -14.38 16.68 22.28
N ALA A 497 -13.80 17.78 21.81
CA ALA A 497 -12.38 17.88 21.49
C ALA A 497 -11.50 17.49 22.68
N MET A 498 -11.80 18.09 23.83
CA MET A 498 -11.07 17.85 25.07
C MET A 498 -11.23 16.41 25.54
N ALA A 499 -12.44 15.86 25.47
CA ALA A 499 -12.70 14.49 25.83
C ALA A 499 -11.86 13.53 24.99
N TRP A 500 -11.78 13.72 23.66
CA TRP A 500 -10.93 12.88 22.81
C TRP A 500 -9.44 13.01 23.08
N LEU A 501 -8.95 14.22 23.38
CA LEU A 501 -7.56 14.42 23.81
C LEU A 501 -7.25 13.69 25.13
N LYS A 502 -8.20 13.65 26.07
CA LYS A 502 -8.07 12.92 27.34
C LYS A 502 -8.19 11.41 27.18
N VAL A 503 -9.16 10.94 26.39
CA VAL A 503 -9.34 9.52 26.00
C VAL A 503 -8.08 8.96 25.37
N SER A 504 -7.41 9.77 24.55
CA SER A 504 -6.16 9.38 23.91
C SER A 504 -4.93 9.47 24.80
N ASN A 505 -5.03 10.06 25.99
CA ASN A 505 -3.87 10.41 26.84
C ASN A 505 -2.86 11.30 26.09
N ALA A 506 -3.33 12.20 25.24
CA ALA A 506 -2.47 13.15 24.56
C ALA A 506 -1.98 14.19 25.57
N LYS A 507 -0.67 14.28 25.79
CA LYS A 507 -0.04 15.32 26.62
C LYS A 507 -0.09 16.68 25.94
N TYR A 508 0.16 16.70 24.63
CA TYR A 508 0.13 17.90 23.80
C TYR A 508 -0.76 17.73 22.58
N ALA A 509 -1.43 18.80 22.19
CA ALA A 509 -2.16 18.92 20.94
C ALA A 509 -1.55 20.05 20.10
N VAL A 510 -1.03 19.69 18.93
CA VAL A 510 -0.55 20.65 17.93
C VAL A 510 -1.74 21.14 17.11
N VAL A 511 -1.86 22.45 16.98
CA VAL A 511 -2.94 23.14 16.28
C VAL A 511 -2.33 24.14 15.31
N THR A 512 -2.75 24.09 14.06
CA THR A 512 -2.19 24.89 12.96
C THR A 512 -3.16 26.02 12.60
N GLY A 513 -2.81 27.24 12.96
CA GLY A 513 -3.56 28.45 12.65
C GLY A 513 -3.30 29.01 11.24
N PRO A 514 -3.95 30.13 10.86
CA PRO A 514 -3.85 30.69 9.51
C PRO A 514 -2.43 31.06 9.05
N GLY A 515 -1.54 31.38 10.00
CA GLY A 515 -0.13 31.69 9.74
C GLY A 515 0.75 30.46 9.47
N SER A 516 0.30 29.26 9.87
CA SER A 516 1.10 28.04 9.85
C SER A 516 1.59 27.68 8.45
N SER A 517 2.82 27.19 8.38
CA SER A 517 3.43 26.61 7.17
C SER A 517 2.93 25.19 6.87
N GLU A 518 2.08 24.60 7.71
CA GLU A 518 1.50 23.28 7.46
C GLU A 518 0.67 23.29 6.16
N LEU A 519 0.89 22.27 5.32
CA LEU A 519 0.42 22.23 3.94
C LEU A 519 -1.08 21.96 3.81
N TYR A 520 -1.64 21.10 4.66
CA TYR A 520 -3.03 20.65 4.52
C TYR A 520 -4.03 21.55 5.23
N ARG A 521 -3.62 22.24 6.30
CA ARG A 521 -4.43 23.16 7.12
C ARG A 521 -5.80 22.58 7.45
N GLU A 522 -5.80 21.35 7.97
CA GLU A 522 -7.00 20.51 8.06
C GLU A 522 -8.01 21.02 9.13
N MET A 523 -7.57 21.82 10.10
CA MET A 523 -8.40 22.26 11.23
C MET A 523 -9.29 23.46 10.89
N LYS A 524 -10.61 23.31 11.12
CA LYS A 524 -11.60 24.35 10.81
C LYS A 524 -11.96 25.26 12.00
N HIS A 525 -12.01 24.70 13.21
CA HIS A 525 -12.57 25.34 14.41
C HIS A 525 -11.50 25.50 15.50
N LEU A 526 -10.66 26.54 15.36
CA LEU A 526 -9.50 26.79 16.22
C LEU A 526 -9.90 27.35 17.59
N GLU A 527 -11.03 28.05 17.66
CA GLU A 527 -11.62 28.67 18.84
C GLU A 527 -11.83 27.67 19.99
N ARG A 528 -12.02 26.38 19.67
CA ARG A 528 -12.19 25.29 20.63
C ARG A 528 -11.02 25.10 21.58
N PHE A 529 -9.83 25.59 21.24
CA PHE A 529 -8.59 25.39 22.00
C PHE A 529 -8.13 26.63 22.77
N GLU A 530 -8.80 27.78 22.62
CA GLU A 530 -8.31 29.07 23.16
C GLU A 530 -8.16 29.10 24.69
N GLY A 531 -8.96 28.32 25.41
CA GLY A 531 -8.90 28.21 26.87
C GLY A 531 -7.75 27.33 27.41
N LEU A 532 -6.98 26.69 26.54
CA LEU A 532 -5.90 25.79 26.94
C LEU A 532 -4.56 26.53 27.09
N ARG A 533 -3.72 26.02 27.99
CA ARG A 533 -2.38 26.56 28.17
C ARG A 533 -1.55 26.32 26.91
N LYS A 534 -1.03 27.39 26.33
CA LYS A 534 -0.11 27.35 25.19
C LYS A 534 1.31 27.06 25.72
N ALA A 535 1.86 25.92 25.34
CA ALA A 535 3.23 25.52 25.64
C ALA A 535 4.23 26.05 24.60
N TYR A 536 3.77 26.28 23.37
CA TYR A 536 4.57 26.82 22.26
C TYR A 536 3.67 27.63 21.33
N THR A 537 4.23 28.68 20.70
CA THR A 537 3.57 29.45 19.65
C THR A 537 4.62 30.05 18.73
N GLU A 538 4.59 29.73 17.45
CA GLU A 538 5.48 30.29 16.44
C GLU A 538 4.79 30.25 15.06
N ASP A 539 4.78 31.38 14.35
CA ASP A 539 4.26 31.48 12.96
C ASP A 539 2.91 30.79 12.71
N GLY A 540 1.99 30.84 13.68
CA GLY A 540 0.67 30.22 13.59
C GLY A 540 0.59 28.75 13.99
N ASP A 541 1.72 28.08 14.25
CA ASP A 541 1.76 26.79 14.94
C ASP A 541 1.64 26.99 16.45
N ILE A 542 0.69 26.29 17.07
CA ILE A 542 0.40 26.40 18.49
C ILE A 542 0.39 25.01 19.10
N ILE A 543 1.12 24.81 20.19
CA ILE A 543 1.07 23.56 20.95
C ILE A 543 0.37 23.82 22.27
N TYR A 544 -0.76 23.17 22.47
CA TYR A 544 -1.54 23.24 23.70
C TYR A 544 -1.20 22.07 24.62
N GLU A 545 -1.03 22.37 25.91
CA GLU A 545 -0.96 21.37 26.97
C GLU A 545 -2.37 20.89 27.30
N VAL A 546 -2.57 19.56 27.27
CA VAL A 546 -3.86 18.95 27.59
C VAL A 546 -3.93 18.73 29.11
N PRO A 547 -5.00 19.20 29.79
CA PRO A 547 -5.13 19.09 31.24
C PRO A 547 -5.55 17.66 31.67
N LEU A 548 -4.60 16.72 31.60
CA LEU A 548 -4.76 15.35 32.09
C LEU A 548 -4.71 15.33 33.61
N VAL A 549 -5.72 14.74 34.26
CA VAL A 549 -5.69 14.52 35.73
C VAL A 549 -4.69 13.43 36.10
N ARG A 550 -4.64 12.37 35.28
CA ARG A 550 -3.70 11.26 35.39
C ARG A 550 -2.89 11.15 34.10
N PRO A 551 -1.61 11.55 34.07
CA PRO A 551 -0.83 11.57 32.84
C PRO A 551 -0.25 10.20 32.45
N SER A 552 -0.13 9.25 33.38
CA SER A 552 0.41 7.91 33.08
C SER A 552 -0.44 7.16 32.07
N THR A 553 0.20 6.45 31.13
CA THR A 553 -0.47 5.63 30.11
C THR A 553 -1.15 4.38 30.70
N ALA A 554 -0.69 3.91 31.86
CA ALA A 554 -1.37 2.89 32.65
C ALA A 554 -2.09 3.54 33.83
N LYS A 555 -3.38 3.26 33.99
CA LYS A 555 -4.25 3.87 34.99
C LYS A 555 -5.01 2.80 35.77
N PRO A 556 -5.04 2.88 37.11
CA PRO A 556 -5.98 2.10 37.89
C PRO A 556 -7.39 2.64 37.66
N VAL A 557 -8.33 1.72 37.45
CA VAL A 557 -9.74 2.04 37.21
C VAL A 557 -10.66 1.08 37.96
N ASP A 558 -11.80 1.58 38.41
CA ASP A 558 -12.82 0.75 39.07
C ASP A 558 -13.47 -0.22 38.06
N ALA A 559 -13.29 -1.53 38.31
CA ALA A 559 -13.82 -2.59 37.47
C ALA A 559 -15.36 -2.67 37.48
N LYS A 560 -16.00 -2.31 38.60
CA LYS A 560 -17.46 -2.34 38.75
C LYS A 560 -18.08 -1.16 38.00
N ALA A 561 -17.50 0.03 38.13
CA ALA A 561 -17.96 1.22 37.42
C ALA A 561 -17.89 1.07 35.90
N MET A 562 -16.89 0.32 35.39
CA MET A 562 -16.74 0.05 33.95
C MET A 562 -18.00 -0.53 33.30
N SER A 563 -18.78 -1.34 34.02
CA SER A 563 -20.02 -1.94 33.49
C SER A 563 -21.11 -0.92 33.12
N GLY A 564 -21.05 0.29 33.68
CA GLY A 564 -21.96 1.39 33.37
C GLY A 564 -21.46 2.31 32.25
N ILE A 565 -20.25 2.09 31.73
CA ILE A 565 -19.65 2.96 30.71
C ILE A 565 -20.12 2.51 29.33
N ALA A 566 -20.90 3.36 28.66
CA ALA A 566 -21.38 3.11 27.31
C ALA A 566 -20.26 3.30 26.28
N THR A 567 -20.19 2.41 25.28
CA THR A 567 -19.39 2.66 24.08
C THR A 567 -20.08 3.74 23.24
N PRO A 568 -19.41 4.85 22.90
CA PRO A 568 -19.93 5.87 21.98
C PRO A 568 -20.40 5.24 20.66
N ILE A 569 -21.60 5.62 20.20
CA ILE A 569 -22.11 5.13 18.90
C ILE A 569 -21.43 5.89 17.74
N LYS A 570 -21.14 7.17 17.98
CA LYS A 570 -20.49 8.09 17.04
C LYS A 570 -19.41 8.88 17.74
N ALA A 571 -18.54 9.49 16.94
CA ALA A 571 -17.45 10.30 17.45
C ALA A 571 -17.89 11.61 18.12
N ASP A 572 -19.15 12.02 17.93
CA ASP A 572 -19.78 13.20 18.54
C ASP A 572 -20.72 12.86 19.72
N ASP A 573 -20.70 11.61 20.20
CA ASP A 573 -21.52 11.15 21.33
C ASP A 573 -20.95 11.65 22.68
N LYS A 574 -21.31 12.89 22.99
CA LYS A 574 -20.74 13.67 24.09
C LYS A 574 -20.92 13.02 25.47
N GLU A 575 -22.10 12.51 25.77
CA GLU A 575 -22.42 11.95 27.10
C GLU A 575 -21.57 10.71 27.39
N ALA A 576 -21.49 9.79 26.42
CA ALA A 576 -20.66 8.59 26.53
C ALA A 576 -19.17 8.95 26.70
N LEU A 577 -18.68 9.96 25.97
CA LEU A 577 -17.30 10.40 26.06
C LEU A 577 -16.95 11.02 27.42
N LEU A 578 -17.79 11.93 27.91
CA LEU A 578 -17.56 12.56 29.21
C LEU A 578 -17.62 11.53 30.34
N SER A 579 -18.58 10.60 30.30
CA SER A 579 -18.66 9.49 31.25
C SER A 579 -17.41 8.60 31.24
N TYR A 580 -16.89 8.28 30.05
CA TYR A 580 -15.66 7.50 29.91
C TYR A 580 -14.45 8.27 30.47
N VAL A 581 -14.31 9.57 30.15
CA VAL A 581 -13.20 10.41 30.65
C VAL A 581 -13.24 10.50 32.17
N ASP A 582 -14.41 10.72 32.76
CA ASP A 582 -14.57 10.76 34.21
C ASP A 582 -14.15 9.44 34.86
N TRP A 583 -14.54 8.30 34.27
CA TRP A 583 -14.09 6.99 34.74
C TRP A 583 -12.57 6.84 34.65
N VAL A 584 -11.95 7.20 33.53
CA VAL A 584 -10.48 7.07 33.34
C VAL A 584 -9.68 8.03 34.20
N GLU A 585 -10.18 9.23 34.48
CA GLU A 585 -9.44 10.27 35.23
C GLU A 585 -9.73 10.28 36.73
N ARG A 586 -10.89 9.77 37.20
CA ARG A 586 -11.35 9.98 38.58
C ARG A 586 -11.76 8.72 39.34
N SER A 587 -11.86 7.54 38.70
CA SER A 587 -12.36 6.32 39.37
C SER A 587 -11.41 5.67 40.41
N SER A 588 -10.23 6.23 40.63
CA SER A 588 -9.20 5.70 41.53
C SER A 588 -8.42 6.84 42.18
N GLY A 589 -7.89 6.64 43.38
CA GLY A 589 -6.91 7.55 44.00
C GLY A 589 -5.46 7.16 43.77
N ASN A 590 -5.23 5.96 43.21
CA ASN A 590 -3.89 5.41 43.01
C ASN A 590 -3.25 5.90 41.70
N GLU A 591 -1.93 5.80 41.63
CA GLU A 591 -1.15 6.04 40.41
C GLU A 591 -0.32 4.81 40.06
N LEU A 592 -0.15 4.59 38.75
CA LEU A 592 0.71 3.55 38.21
C LEU A 592 1.78 4.19 37.33
N GLU A 593 3.00 3.71 37.45
CA GLU A 593 4.08 3.98 36.52
C GLU A 593 3.96 3.07 35.32
N PHE A 594 4.14 3.63 34.12
CA PHE A 594 4.27 2.87 32.88
C PHE A 594 5.67 3.10 32.31
N ARG A 595 6.34 2.03 31.91
CA ARG A 595 7.66 2.09 31.29
C ARG A 595 7.74 1.17 30.08
N MET A 596 8.12 1.73 28.94
CA MET A 596 8.56 1.00 27.77
C MET A 596 9.99 0.50 27.97
N ILE A 597 10.19 -0.82 27.86
CA ILE A 597 11.53 -1.44 27.88
C ILE A 597 12.04 -1.59 26.45
N ASP A 598 11.18 -2.11 25.57
CA ASP A 598 11.34 -2.07 24.12
C ASP A 598 9.96 -2.07 23.46
N ASN A 599 9.91 -2.09 22.12
CA ASN A 599 8.63 -2.06 21.41
C ASN A 599 7.73 -3.27 21.69
N ASP A 600 8.27 -4.41 22.13
CA ASP A 600 7.48 -5.62 22.44
C ASP A 600 7.23 -5.78 23.95
N THR A 601 7.91 -5.02 24.81
CA THR A 601 7.98 -5.26 26.25
C THR A 601 7.80 -3.99 27.07
N TYR A 602 6.86 -4.02 28.00
CA TYR A 602 6.51 -2.88 28.85
C TYR A 602 6.39 -3.33 30.30
N GLU A 603 6.61 -2.40 31.23
CA GLU A 603 6.44 -2.59 32.67
C GLU A 603 5.37 -1.63 33.19
N VAL A 604 4.53 -2.14 34.10
CA VAL A 604 3.56 -1.35 34.86
C VAL A 604 3.81 -1.61 36.34
N LYS A 605 3.98 -0.56 37.14
CA LYS A 605 4.26 -0.67 38.58
C LYS A 605 3.45 0.31 39.39
N GLY A 606 3.08 -0.05 40.61
CA GLY A 606 2.38 0.85 41.54
C GLY A 606 1.44 0.09 42.45
N ASN A 607 0.46 0.78 43.04
CA ASN A 607 -0.49 0.18 43.97
C ASN A 607 -1.89 0.07 43.34
N LEU A 608 -2.60 -0.99 43.70
CA LEU A 608 -4.02 -1.18 43.39
C LEU A 608 -4.82 -1.41 44.67
N ASP A 609 -6.02 -0.84 44.73
CA ASP A 609 -7.01 -1.15 45.74
C ASP A 609 -7.84 -2.39 45.35
N ALA A 610 -8.52 -2.98 46.33
CA ALA A 610 -9.41 -4.10 46.08
C ALA A 610 -10.54 -3.70 45.10
N GLY A 611 -10.66 -4.43 43.99
CA GLY A 611 -11.65 -4.16 42.93
C GLY A 611 -11.15 -3.27 41.79
N GLU A 612 -9.93 -2.74 41.88
CA GLU A 612 -9.31 -2.01 40.78
C GLU A 612 -8.71 -2.97 39.73
N VAL A 613 -8.73 -2.52 38.48
CA VAL A 613 -8.06 -3.14 37.34
C VAL A 613 -7.23 -2.09 36.62
N ILE A 614 -6.38 -2.51 35.68
CA ILE A 614 -5.48 -1.57 35.00
C ILE A 614 -5.97 -1.36 33.57
N LEU A 615 -6.25 -0.11 33.23
CA LEU A 615 -6.39 0.36 31.86
C LEU A 615 -5.02 0.79 31.35
N VAL A 616 -4.57 0.21 30.23
CA VAL A 616 -3.40 0.68 29.49
C VAL A 616 -3.93 1.31 28.21
N GLN A 617 -3.72 2.61 28.01
CA GLN A 617 -4.21 3.37 26.84
C GLN A 617 -3.39 3.06 25.57
N MET A 618 -3.28 1.78 25.24
CA MET A 618 -2.73 1.17 24.04
C MET A 618 -3.77 0.22 23.44
N THR A 619 -3.69 -0.03 22.14
CA THR A 619 -4.65 -0.92 21.47
C THR A 619 -4.61 -2.33 22.03
N ALA A 620 -5.80 -2.86 22.35
CA ALA A 620 -5.91 -4.23 22.82
C ALA A 620 -5.77 -5.24 21.67
N ASP A 621 -4.67 -5.96 21.64
CA ASP A 621 -4.38 -7.01 20.65
C ASP A 621 -4.30 -8.42 21.27
N PRO A 622 -4.73 -9.49 20.55
CA PRO A 622 -4.56 -10.88 21.00
C PRO A 622 -3.11 -11.33 21.23
N GLY A 623 -2.12 -10.60 20.72
CA GLY A 623 -0.69 -10.83 20.92
C GLY A 623 -0.18 -10.48 22.32
N TRP A 624 -0.92 -9.68 23.09
CA TRP A 624 -0.52 -9.27 24.44
C TRP A 624 -0.56 -10.43 25.45
N ARG A 625 0.51 -10.54 26.22
CA ARG A 625 0.63 -11.42 27.39
C ARG A 625 1.12 -10.59 28.55
N ALA A 626 0.42 -10.67 29.68
CA ALA A 626 0.74 -9.94 30.89
C ALA A 626 1.18 -10.91 31.99
N TYR A 627 2.23 -10.55 32.73
CA TYR A 627 2.80 -11.37 33.78
C TYR A 627 2.97 -10.55 35.05
N LEU A 628 2.31 -10.95 36.13
CA LEU A 628 2.47 -10.35 37.46
C LEU A 628 3.69 -10.98 38.15
N ARG A 629 4.60 -10.13 38.64
CA ARG A 629 5.74 -10.56 39.45
C ARG A 629 5.26 -10.80 40.88
N GLN A 630 5.56 -11.97 41.42
CA GLN A 630 5.21 -12.28 42.81
C GLN A 630 6.14 -11.56 43.79
N THR A 631 5.54 -10.89 44.78
CA THR A 631 6.21 -10.13 45.84
C THR A 631 7.01 -11.00 46.82
N ALA A 632 6.73 -12.31 46.89
CA ALA A 632 7.35 -13.26 47.83
C ALA A 632 8.50 -14.10 47.24
N GLY A 633 9.31 -13.50 46.36
CA GLY A 633 10.65 -13.96 45.96
C GLY A 633 10.91 -15.48 45.89
N GLN A 634 10.45 -16.15 44.82
CA GLN A 634 11.00 -17.38 44.18
C GLN A 634 9.99 -18.06 43.23
N GLY A 635 8.79 -17.51 43.02
CA GLY A 635 7.83 -18.03 42.04
C GLY A 635 8.11 -17.61 40.59
N LYS A 636 7.67 -18.43 39.64
CA LYS A 636 7.59 -18.02 38.22
C LYS A 636 6.54 -16.90 38.10
N PRO A 637 6.74 -15.91 37.19
CA PRO A 637 5.74 -14.88 36.93
C PRO A 637 4.37 -15.49 36.60
N GLU A 638 3.32 -14.98 37.22
CA GLU A 638 1.96 -15.47 37.02
C GLU A 638 1.31 -14.77 35.83
N ARG A 639 0.76 -15.53 34.89
CA ARG A 639 0.10 -14.95 33.72
C ARG A 639 -1.28 -14.44 34.13
N ILE A 640 -1.53 -13.15 33.90
CA ILE A 640 -2.81 -12.51 34.22
C ILE A 640 -3.69 -12.37 32.97
N ARG A 641 -5.01 -12.25 33.18
CA ARG A 641 -5.96 -12.08 32.08
C ARG A 641 -5.82 -10.69 31.47
N THR A 642 -5.88 -10.62 30.14
CA THR A 642 -6.01 -9.39 29.37
C THR A 642 -7.39 -9.28 28.76
N GLY A 643 -7.85 -8.07 28.49
CA GLY A 643 -9.15 -7.82 27.85
C GLY A 643 -9.17 -6.48 27.13
N ARG A 644 -10.38 -6.03 26.80
CA ARG A 644 -10.64 -4.75 26.16
C ARG A 644 -11.62 -3.95 26.98
N ASP A 645 -11.44 -2.64 27.01
CA ASP A 645 -12.42 -1.72 27.56
C ASP A 645 -13.51 -1.37 26.50
N PRO A 646 -14.50 -0.53 26.84
CA PRO A 646 -15.54 -0.10 25.89
C PRO A 646 -15.05 0.62 24.63
N LEU A 647 -13.85 1.21 24.64
CA LEU A 647 -13.28 1.91 23.48
C LEU A 647 -12.25 1.07 22.70
N GLY A 648 -11.82 -0.08 23.22
CA GLY A 648 -10.87 -0.98 22.57
C GLY A 648 -9.44 -0.89 23.11
N PHE A 649 -9.20 -0.18 24.21
CA PHE A 649 -7.92 -0.14 24.90
C PHE A 649 -7.67 -1.39 25.74
N LEU A 650 -6.40 -1.66 26.03
CA LEU A 650 -5.93 -2.85 26.73
C LEU A 650 -6.29 -2.80 28.23
N MET A 651 -6.97 -3.84 28.70
CA MET A 651 -7.28 -4.04 30.12
C MET A 651 -6.46 -5.19 30.71
N LEU A 652 -5.96 -5.03 31.94
CA LEU A 652 -5.26 -6.06 32.71
C LEU A 652 -6.02 -6.38 34.00
N TYR A 653 -6.16 -7.67 34.32
CA TYR A 653 -6.88 -8.16 35.49
C TYR A 653 -5.95 -8.96 36.40
N PRO A 654 -5.15 -8.31 37.26
CA PRO A 654 -4.17 -8.97 38.10
C PRO A 654 -4.74 -9.76 39.30
N ASP A 655 -6.06 -9.70 39.54
CA ASP A 655 -6.80 -10.35 40.64
C ASP A 655 -6.13 -10.20 42.01
N ILE A 656 -6.37 -9.06 42.67
CA ILE A 656 -5.73 -8.70 43.95
C ILE A 656 -6.81 -8.41 44.99
N PRO A 657 -7.31 -9.44 45.70
CA PRO A 657 -8.49 -9.32 46.56
C PRO A 657 -8.35 -8.34 47.73
N LEU A 658 -7.11 -8.10 48.20
CA LEU A 658 -6.82 -7.23 49.34
C LEU A 658 -6.15 -5.91 48.95
N GLY A 659 -5.99 -5.65 47.65
CA GLY A 659 -5.11 -4.60 47.16
C GLY A 659 -3.62 -4.86 47.45
N GLY A 660 -2.74 -4.04 46.88
CA GLY A 660 -1.29 -4.13 47.11
C GLY A 660 -0.44 -3.63 45.94
N GLU A 661 0.87 -3.71 46.15
CA GLU A 661 1.86 -3.37 45.13
C GLU A 661 1.86 -4.39 43.99
N VAL A 662 1.87 -3.88 42.76
CA VAL A 662 1.95 -4.66 41.53
C VAL A 662 3.18 -4.30 40.74
N GLU A 663 3.80 -5.32 40.16
CA GLU A 663 4.80 -5.18 39.10
C GLU A 663 4.42 -6.14 37.98
N ILE A 664 3.99 -5.58 36.84
CA ILE A 664 3.50 -6.35 35.70
C ILE A 664 4.39 -6.12 34.49
N THR A 665 4.80 -7.20 33.85
CA THR A 665 5.46 -7.16 32.54
C THR A 665 4.46 -7.51 31.45
N LEU A 666 4.28 -6.61 30.48
CA LEU A 666 3.53 -6.84 29.26
C LEU A 666 4.50 -7.25 28.14
N LYS A 667 4.14 -8.29 27.40
CA LYS A 667 4.89 -8.75 26.24
C LYS A 667 3.97 -9.02 25.06
N HIS A 668 4.19 -8.30 23.95
CA HIS A 668 3.53 -8.59 22.68
C HIS A 668 4.28 -9.72 21.95
N GLY A 669 3.57 -10.47 21.12
CA GLY A 669 4.19 -11.47 20.27
C GLY A 669 3.27 -12.00 19.20
N LEU A 670 3.80 -12.93 18.40
CA LEU A 670 3.09 -13.48 17.25
C LEU A 670 1.79 -14.18 17.65
N THR A 671 0.76 -13.96 16.82
CA THR A 671 -0.54 -14.61 16.89
C THR A 671 -0.57 -15.90 16.06
N TRP A 672 -1.58 -16.74 16.28
CA TRP A 672 -1.77 -17.97 15.50
C TRP A 672 -1.99 -17.70 14.00
N GLN A 673 -2.55 -16.55 13.64
CA GLN A 673 -2.81 -16.15 12.25
C GLN A 673 -1.51 -15.90 11.49
N GLN A 674 -0.52 -15.28 12.14
CA GLN A 674 0.82 -15.09 11.58
C GLN A 674 1.52 -16.44 11.39
N TRP A 675 1.47 -17.32 12.39
CA TRP A 675 2.03 -18.67 12.29
C TRP A 675 1.41 -19.48 11.14
N LEU A 676 0.10 -19.41 10.96
CA LEU A 676 -0.58 -20.04 9.83
C LEU A 676 -0.07 -19.49 8.49
N GLY A 677 0.09 -18.17 8.38
CA GLY A 677 0.67 -17.53 7.20
C GLY A 677 2.06 -18.08 6.86
N TYR A 678 2.93 -18.19 7.86
CA TYR A 678 4.28 -18.76 7.71
C TYR A 678 4.24 -20.23 7.27
N LEU A 679 3.36 -21.04 7.85
CA LEU A 679 3.20 -22.44 7.48
C LEU A 679 2.71 -22.60 6.02
N ILE A 680 1.76 -21.76 5.59
CA ILE A 680 1.26 -21.78 4.20
C ILE A 680 2.37 -21.39 3.22
N THR A 681 3.15 -20.36 3.52
CA THR A 681 4.29 -19.97 2.67
C THR A 681 5.35 -21.05 2.62
N LEU A 682 5.70 -21.67 3.77
CA LEU A 682 6.63 -22.78 3.81
C LEU A 682 6.12 -23.96 2.97
N ALA A 683 4.85 -24.32 3.08
CA ALA A 683 4.23 -25.38 2.29
C ALA A 683 4.26 -25.07 0.78
N ALA A 684 4.04 -23.82 0.38
CA ALA A 684 4.13 -23.40 -1.01
C ALA A 684 5.56 -23.53 -1.54
N VAL A 685 6.57 -23.05 -0.80
CA VAL A 685 7.99 -23.14 -1.17
C VAL A 685 8.44 -24.60 -1.29
N VAL A 686 8.14 -25.44 -0.29
CA VAL A 686 8.47 -26.87 -0.29
C VAL A 686 7.75 -27.58 -1.44
N GLY A 687 6.46 -27.28 -1.66
CA GLY A 687 5.67 -27.83 -2.76
C GLY A 687 6.26 -27.49 -4.14
N ILE A 688 6.71 -26.25 -4.33
CA ILE A 688 7.40 -25.81 -5.55
C ILE A 688 8.70 -26.60 -5.74
N GLY A 689 9.53 -26.70 -4.71
CA GLY A 689 10.81 -27.41 -4.74
C GLY A 689 10.63 -28.90 -5.08
N TRP A 690 9.71 -29.56 -4.38
CA TRP A 690 9.41 -30.98 -4.58
C TRP A 690 8.90 -31.28 -6.00
N TYR A 691 7.94 -30.49 -6.49
CA TYR A 691 7.41 -30.67 -7.85
C TYR A 691 8.45 -30.33 -8.93
N GLY A 692 9.28 -29.31 -8.68
CA GLY A 692 10.40 -28.94 -9.54
C GLY A 692 11.38 -30.10 -9.75
N VAL A 693 11.84 -30.73 -8.67
CA VAL A 693 12.75 -31.90 -8.72
C VAL A 693 12.10 -33.08 -9.46
N LYS A 694 10.83 -33.39 -9.19
CA LYS A 694 10.11 -34.47 -9.88
C LYS A 694 10.02 -34.23 -11.38
N SER A 695 9.75 -32.99 -11.79
CA SER A 695 9.64 -32.61 -13.20
C SER A 695 10.97 -32.75 -13.95
N LEU A 696 12.11 -32.49 -13.29
CA LEU A 696 13.45 -32.66 -13.85
C LEU A 696 13.82 -34.15 -14.00
N LYS A 697 13.55 -34.98 -12.98
CA LYS A 697 13.81 -36.43 -13.03
C LYS A 697 13.02 -37.12 -14.15
N PHE A 698 11.77 -36.73 -14.38
CA PHE A 698 10.96 -37.28 -15.46
C PHE A 698 11.52 -36.94 -16.85
N HIS A 699 12.05 -35.72 -17.04
CA HIS A 699 12.70 -35.33 -18.30
C HIS A 699 14.05 -36.00 -18.53
N ALA A 700 14.81 -36.27 -17.47
CA ALA A 700 16.08 -37.00 -17.55
C ALA A 700 15.86 -38.47 -17.97
N ASN A 701 14.90 -39.16 -17.34
CA ASN A 701 14.57 -40.55 -17.67
C ASN A 701 13.92 -40.70 -19.06
N GLY A 702 13.10 -39.72 -19.48
CA GLY A 702 12.50 -39.70 -20.82
C GLY A 702 13.49 -39.42 -21.96
N ARG A 703 14.66 -38.81 -21.67
CA ARG A 703 15.77 -38.68 -22.64
C ARG A 703 16.63 -39.94 -22.69
N ALA A 704 16.87 -40.61 -21.56
CA ALA A 704 17.60 -41.87 -21.52
C ALA A 704 16.86 -42.99 -22.30
N GLY A 705 15.53 -43.06 -22.20
CA GLY A 705 14.72 -44.03 -22.95
C GLY A 705 14.59 -43.77 -24.46
N LYS A 706 15.02 -42.61 -24.96
CA LYS A 706 15.03 -42.26 -26.40
C LYS A 706 16.40 -42.41 -27.07
N VAL A 707 17.43 -42.74 -26.31
CA VAL A 707 18.77 -43.05 -26.83
C VAL A 707 18.96 -44.58 -26.98
N GLN A 708 17.99 -45.37 -26.52
CA GLN A 708 17.97 -46.84 -26.64
C GLN A 708 16.85 -47.39 -27.56
N SER A 709 16.24 -46.53 -28.39
CA SER A 709 15.32 -46.91 -29.48
C SER A 709 15.73 -46.20 -30.75
#